data_AF-A0A839RZB3-F1
#
_entry.id   AF-A0A839RZB3-F1
#
_cell.length_a   1.000
_cell.length_b   1.000
_cell.length_c   1.000
_cell.angle_alpha   90.00
_cell.angle_beta   90.00
_cell.angle_gamma   90.00
#
_symmetry.space_group_name_H-M   'P 1'
#
loop_
_entity.id
_entity.type
_entity.pdbx_description
1 polymer ?
#
loop_
_entity_poly.entity_id
_entity_poly.type
_entity_poly.pdbx_seq_one_letter_code
_entity_poly.pdbx_strand_id
1 'polypeptide(L)'
;MAQDDDSATPDPATPGTGDVPDRTPGTAAASGGPTDTDEESAPGSTAESGDAAQAGDAVESDDTPDVDGSPEFDESRSADGSAAPDAEESAQPSVDELEFEPDTGEVTPADPTVQGASTPDPVGDPGETAGADQPMWPSETDAAALGAGYGAGVATDADAPTDAAAPTGSGPESGPEVSGGTDVLAPADSTGTAAAASPDSESPDSESAETESSASGGLLPADVPWRRVGVIAAAVVGVLVVLYGLDLLINQGDVARGRTVAGVDVAGQSREEAERTLRRELDESSPVTLTGGGEHTLAPESAGLAVDWRATLDAATDQPLNPFARVASLFTTEDIGLVSTADSAQLDAELERLRDDIDRKASEGTIRFDGTTPVPVDPVKGRELDVAGAKSAILARWASPNAVELPVRILDVRSSPDTVRDAVADLAEPAVSAPVTIRGEGADATVRPRGIARSLTFDVRDDGSLTAGIDEEVLREVAAPQLASTEDPGRDAHFTFQDGSPKIRPSTDGYGVDWTTVAKELPGVLTGDGERAVTAPYGEQPAELTTKEAQALGIKEVVGEFTTSGFAYDSGLNIKQVAEEVNGAVVEPGETFSLNEHTGPRGIEQGYVSAGIISGGQASRAVGGGISQFATTLYNAYYFAGLKDVEHKEHSYYISRYPVGREATVFQSSDGSSVIDLRFKNDSPNGVVIQTIWTPSDITVKLWGTKRYEIESVNGGRYNYTAPPTEVLPASESCVPSSGSSGFSTNDTRIFKNPETGEVIRREKRDVVYRGQTAVVCLEPEPEPEPSDGGGDSGGNGDGGGNGDGGGNGDGGSGNDGGGDNGGNGDGNGGGGDNGDSGGSGDSGGSGDSGSTGGGNAAGARGAGGGADGPADRR
;
A
#
# COMPACT_ATOMS: atom_id res chain seq x y z
N MET A 1 -47.67 62.00 -9.42
CA MET A 1 -48.77 62.98 -9.19
C MET A 1 -49.23 62.84 -7.74
N ALA A 2 -49.97 63.81 -7.24
CA ALA A 2 -50.60 63.90 -5.91
C ALA A 2 -51.16 62.59 -5.32
N GLN A 3 -51.26 62.38 -4.00
CA GLN A 3 -50.83 63.20 -2.83
C GLN A 3 -50.91 62.35 -1.53
N ASP A 4 -50.08 62.71 -0.53
CA ASP A 4 -50.33 62.71 0.94
C ASP A 4 -50.76 61.37 1.64
N ASP A 5 -50.61 61.17 2.96
CA ASP A 5 -50.38 62.12 4.07
C ASP A 5 -49.50 61.50 5.20
N ASP A 6 -49.16 62.29 6.24
CA ASP A 6 -47.93 62.12 7.05
C ASP A 6 -48.11 61.66 8.54
N SER A 7 -47.08 61.01 9.08
CA SER A 7 -46.65 60.93 10.51
C SER A 7 -47.52 60.25 11.61
N ALA A 8 -46.87 59.44 12.48
CA ALA A 8 -46.80 59.65 13.95
C ALA A 8 -46.20 58.44 14.75
N THR A 9 -45.11 58.69 15.49
CA THR A 9 -44.55 57.89 16.62
C THR A 9 -45.01 58.51 17.97
N PRO A 10 -44.96 57.85 19.17
CA PRO A 10 -43.73 57.30 19.81
C PRO A 10 -43.83 56.16 20.87
N ASP A 11 -42.64 55.74 21.31
CA ASP A 11 -42.23 55.07 22.57
C ASP A 11 -42.55 55.86 23.88
N PRO A 12 -42.19 55.41 25.13
CA PRO A 12 -41.63 54.11 25.61
C PRO A 12 -42.29 53.53 26.91
N ALA A 13 -41.69 52.46 27.47
CA ALA A 13 -41.28 52.29 28.90
C ALA A 13 -41.91 51.17 29.79
N THR A 14 -41.00 50.47 30.48
CA THR A 14 -41.13 49.63 31.71
C THR A 14 -41.14 50.51 33.00
N PRO A 15 -41.18 50.02 34.28
CA PRO A 15 -41.01 48.65 34.83
C PRO A 15 -42.01 48.24 35.96
N GLY A 16 -41.76 47.12 36.66
CA GLY A 16 -42.37 46.83 37.97
C GLY A 16 -42.10 45.43 38.54
N THR A 17 -41.46 45.34 39.71
CA THR A 17 -41.30 44.11 40.53
C THR A 17 -42.20 44.15 41.79
N GLY A 18 -42.56 42.99 42.37
CA GLY A 18 -43.35 42.97 43.61
C GLY A 18 -43.84 41.60 44.13
N ASP A 19 -42.95 40.91 44.86
CA ASP A 19 -43.18 40.07 46.06
C ASP A 19 -44.21 38.89 46.17
N VAL A 20 -43.89 38.05 47.15
CA VAL A 20 -44.41 36.71 47.55
C VAL A 20 -45.19 36.87 48.88
N PRO A 21 -46.30 36.14 49.21
CA PRO A 21 -46.14 34.87 49.96
C PRO A 21 -47.29 33.80 50.04
N ASP A 22 -46.83 32.59 50.40
CA ASP A 22 -47.36 31.60 51.39
C ASP A 22 -48.48 30.55 51.12
N ARG A 23 -48.07 29.28 51.37
CA ARG A 23 -48.73 28.13 52.06
C ARG A 23 -49.96 27.37 51.49
N THR A 24 -49.64 26.17 50.95
CA THR A 24 -50.04 24.79 51.39
C THR A 24 -51.14 24.60 52.47
N PRO A 25 -51.90 23.46 52.50
CA PRO A 25 -51.44 22.06 52.26
C PRO A 25 -52.42 21.10 51.51
N GLY A 26 -52.07 19.81 51.27
CA GLY A 26 -53.11 18.88 50.76
C GLY A 26 -52.92 17.35 50.53
N THR A 27 -51.76 16.82 50.13
CA THR A 27 -51.46 15.35 50.05
C THR A 27 -52.13 14.48 48.94
N ALA A 28 -51.39 13.45 48.49
CA ALA A 28 -51.77 12.24 47.70
C ALA A 28 -52.04 12.38 46.18
N ALA A 29 -51.55 11.49 45.29
CA ALA A 29 -50.53 10.41 45.44
C ALA A 29 -49.98 9.93 44.07
N ALA A 30 -48.80 9.25 44.12
CA ALA A 30 -48.16 8.40 43.09
C ALA A 30 -47.67 9.07 41.77
N SER A 31 -46.61 8.60 41.08
CA SER A 31 -45.37 7.88 41.49
C SER A 31 -44.44 7.74 40.27
N GLY A 32 -43.12 7.88 40.41
CA GLY A 32 -42.15 7.59 39.33
C GLY A 32 -40.69 7.83 39.74
N GLY A 33 -39.74 7.37 38.90
CA GLY A 33 -38.29 7.53 39.08
C GLY A 33 -37.62 6.44 39.95
N PRO A 34 -36.57 5.72 39.47
CA PRO A 34 -35.91 4.64 40.22
C PRO A 34 -34.61 5.06 40.94
N THR A 35 -34.32 4.35 42.05
CA THR A 35 -33.12 4.40 42.93
C THR A 35 -33.28 3.28 43.99
N ASP A 36 -32.26 2.63 44.58
CA ASP A 36 -30.81 2.59 44.27
C ASP A 36 -30.13 1.33 44.90
N THR A 37 -28.84 1.13 44.61
CA THR A 37 -27.76 0.40 45.34
C THR A 37 -27.83 -1.12 45.72
N ASP A 38 -26.63 -1.63 46.05
CA ASP A 38 -26.26 -2.79 46.93
C ASP A 38 -26.23 -4.23 46.33
N GLU A 39 -25.27 -5.12 46.66
CA GLU A 39 -24.09 -5.05 47.57
C GLU A 39 -22.95 -6.06 47.23
N GLU A 40 -21.87 -6.09 48.05
CA GLU A 40 -20.61 -6.88 47.99
C GLU A 40 -19.59 -6.45 46.89
N SER A 41 -18.25 -6.56 47.03
CA SER A 41 -17.39 -7.15 48.08
C SER A 41 -16.01 -6.42 48.24
N ALA A 42 -15.03 -7.07 48.90
CA ALA A 42 -13.69 -6.56 49.26
C ALA A 42 -12.60 -7.67 49.14
N PRO A 43 -11.27 -7.51 49.47
CA PRO A 43 -10.50 -6.39 50.07
C PRO A 43 -9.19 -6.00 49.29
N GLY A 44 -8.33 -5.05 49.69
CA GLY A 44 -8.37 -3.98 50.72
C GLY A 44 -6.99 -3.48 51.23
N SER A 45 -6.88 -2.18 51.60
CA SER A 45 -5.74 -1.46 52.30
C SER A 45 -4.37 -1.36 51.57
N THR A 46 -3.50 -0.34 51.75
CA THR A 46 -3.31 0.78 52.72
C THR A 46 -3.05 2.13 51.97
N ALA A 47 -3.39 3.35 52.45
CA ALA A 47 -2.73 4.20 53.47
C ALA A 47 -1.19 4.31 53.31
N GLU A 48 -0.49 5.45 53.46
CA GLU A 48 -0.78 6.89 53.81
C GLU A 48 0.46 7.74 53.35
N SER A 49 0.60 9.08 53.35
CA SER A 49 -0.08 10.34 53.74
C SER A 49 0.51 11.51 52.87
N GLY A 50 0.34 12.84 53.01
CA GLY A 50 -0.43 13.77 53.88
C GLY A 50 0.27 15.17 53.99
N ASP A 51 -0.50 16.29 53.91
CA ASP A 51 -0.11 17.71 54.12
C ASP A 51 0.98 18.37 53.20
N ALA A 52 1.15 19.70 53.10
CA ALA A 52 0.23 20.88 53.07
C ALA A 52 1.02 22.22 52.86
N ALA A 53 0.33 23.27 52.37
CA ALA A 53 0.62 24.72 52.57
C ALA A 53 1.92 25.34 51.96
N GLN A 54 2.09 26.67 51.73
CA GLN A 54 1.17 27.83 51.56
C GLN A 54 1.90 29.06 50.95
N ALA A 55 1.19 29.86 50.15
CA ALA A 55 1.23 31.34 50.02
C ALA A 55 2.52 32.13 49.62
N GLY A 56 2.31 33.33 49.05
CA GLY A 56 3.34 34.33 48.69
C GLY A 56 3.79 34.22 47.22
N ASP A 57 3.30 34.97 46.23
CA ASP A 57 2.67 36.30 46.12
C ASP A 57 3.64 37.51 45.92
N ALA A 58 3.83 37.84 44.63
CA ALA A 58 4.06 39.18 44.04
C ALA A 58 5.42 39.93 44.09
N VAL A 59 5.51 40.79 43.05
CA VAL A 59 6.30 42.02 42.84
C VAL A 59 7.61 41.96 42.03
N GLU A 60 7.64 42.87 41.05
CA GLU A 60 8.71 43.46 40.22
C GLU A 60 10.07 43.68 40.94
N SER A 61 11.22 43.88 40.28
CA SER A 61 11.44 44.80 39.13
C SER A 61 12.74 44.55 38.33
N ASP A 62 12.97 45.39 37.32
CA ASP A 62 14.16 45.49 36.47
C ASP A 62 15.50 45.56 37.23
N ASP A 63 16.60 45.07 36.62
CA ASP A 63 17.50 45.96 35.86
C ASP A 63 18.52 45.20 34.96
N THR A 64 19.21 45.93 34.08
CA THR A 64 20.26 45.47 33.13
C THR A 64 21.65 46.03 33.57
N PRO A 65 22.79 45.98 32.83
CA PRO A 65 23.11 45.33 31.54
C PRO A 65 24.52 44.65 31.41
N ASP A 66 24.77 44.09 30.21
CA ASP A 66 26.05 44.10 29.43
C ASP A 66 27.37 43.43 29.89
N VAL A 67 28.24 43.25 28.86
CA VAL A 67 29.71 43.02 28.83
C VAL A 67 30.24 41.56 28.84
N ASP A 68 30.39 41.04 27.61
CA ASP A 68 31.66 40.59 26.96
C ASP A 68 32.70 39.70 27.70
N GLY A 69 33.32 38.77 26.96
CA GLY A 69 34.59 38.12 27.34
C GLY A 69 34.68 36.59 27.16
N SER A 70 35.17 36.12 26.01
CA SER A 70 35.73 34.75 25.84
C SER A 70 37.02 34.57 26.66
N PRO A 71 37.37 33.34 27.08
CA PRO A 71 38.23 32.45 26.27
C PRO A 71 37.71 30.99 26.23
N GLU A 72 38.02 30.11 25.25
CA GLU A 72 39.26 29.75 24.53
C GLU A 72 40.25 28.81 25.28
N PHE A 73 40.46 27.61 24.69
CA PHE A 73 41.44 26.55 25.02
C PHE A 73 41.33 25.90 26.43
N ASP A 74 41.84 24.69 26.70
CA ASP A 74 42.84 23.85 25.99
C ASP A 74 42.44 22.35 25.94
N GLU A 75 43.36 21.47 25.56
CA GLU A 75 43.11 20.15 24.96
C GLU A 75 43.62 18.95 25.81
N SER A 76 43.15 17.75 25.43
CA SER A 76 43.91 16.48 25.45
C SER A 76 43.88 15.50 26.66
N ARG A 77 43.74 14.22 26.27
CA ARG A 77 44.26 12.97 26.89
C ARG A 77 43.95 12.60 28.36
N SER A 78 43.28 11.46 28.51
CA SER A 78 43.98 10.16 28.76
C SER A 78 43.06 8.98 28.44
N ALA A 79 43.60 7.75 28.36
CA ALA A 79 42.86 6.55 27.91
C ALA A 79 43.16 5.30 28.74
N ASP A 80 42.10 4.54 29.06
CA ASP A 80 42.04 3.09 29.37
C ASP A 80 40.56 2.74 29.64
N GLY A 81 40.00 1.56 29.36
CA GLY A 81 40.55 0.40 28.63
C GLY A 81 39.69 -0.87 28.85
N SER A 82 39.36 -1.60 27.77
CA SER A 82 38.57 -2.87 27.76
C SER A 82 37.08 -2.76 28.18
N ALA A 83 36.14 -3.57 27.68
CA ALA A 83 36.22 -4.81 26.90
C ALA A 83 35.04 -4.93 25.90
N ALA A 84 35.20 -5.76 24.87
CA ALA A 84 34.11 -6.23 24.00
C ALA A 84 33.63 -7.64 24.43
N PRO A 85 32.42 -8.04 24.00
CA PRO A 85 32.23 -9.36 23.41
C PRO A 85 31.78 -9.27 21.94
N ASP A 86 31.80 -10.42 21.28
CA ASP A 86 31.76 -10.61 19.84
C ASP A 86 30.42 -10.22 19.17
N ALA A 87 30.46 -9.96 17.86
CA ALA A 87 29.30 -9.69 17.03
C ALA A 87 28.86 -10.97 16.29
N GLU A 88 27.55 -11.24 16.25
CA GLU A 88 26.97 -12.28 15.38
C GLU A 88 26.56 -11.70 14.02
N GLU A 89 26.64 -12.55 13.00
CA GLU A 89 26.51 -12.18 11.58
C GLU A 89 25.03 -12.25 11.14
N SER A 90 24.31 -11.14 11.21
CA SER A 90 22.93 -11.04 10.72
C SER A 90 22.89 -10.74 9.22
N ALA A 91 22.49 -11.73 8.41
CA ALA A 91 22.34 -11.59 6.97
C ALA A 91 21.29 -10.52 6.59
N GLN A 92 21.51 -9.85 5.44
CA GLN A 92 20.59 -8.86 4.90
C GLN A 92 19.44 -9.55 4.14
N PRO A 93 18.17 -9.12 4.29
CA PRO A 93 17.13 -9.48 3.35
C PRO A 93 17.37 -8.74 2.02
N SER A 94 17.26 -9.47 0.91
CA SER A 94 17.17 -8.87 -0.43
C SER A 94 15.87 -8.08 -0.55
N VAL A 95 15.95 -6.86 -1.08
CA VAL A 95 14.79 -6.05 -1.46
C VAL A 95 14.67 -6.05 -2.98
N ASP A 96 13.52 -6.45 -3.49
CA ASP A 96 13.28 -6.52 -4.93
C ASP A 96 13.33 -5.13 -5.59
N GLU A 97 13.87 -5.08 -6.80
CA GLU A 97 14.08 -3.85 -7.54
C GLU A 97 12.92 -3.61 -8.50
N LEU A 98 12.17 -2.52 -8.29
CA LEU A 98 11.17 -2.04 -9.25
C LEU A 98 11.88 -1.24 -10.35
N GLU A 99 12.37 -1.96 -11.35
CA GLU A 99 12.85 -1.37 -12.61
C GLU A 99 11.67 -0.72 -13.37
N PHE A 100 11.88 0.49 -13.92
CA PHE A 100 10.89 1.23 -14.69
C PHE A 100 11.34 1.37 -16.14
N GLU A 101 10.61 0.75 -17.07
CA GLU A 101 10.79 0.97 -18.51
C GLU A 101 10.16 2.32 -18.94
N PRO A 102 10.89 3.20 -19.64
CA PRO A 102 10.33 4.44 -20.19
C PRO A 102 9.72 4.21 -21.58
N ASP A 103 8.42 4.51 -21.75
CA ASP A 103 7.79 4.56 -23.07
C ASP A 103 8.26 5.79 -23.86
N THR A 104 9.07 5.58 -24.90
CA THR A 104 9.64 6.64 -25.74
C THR A 104 9.13 6.57 -27.18
N GLY A 105 7.98 7.21 -27.43
CA GLY A 105 7.49 7.48 -28.79
C GLY A 105 8.40 8.45 -29.56
N GLU A 106 9.29 7.91 -30.39
CA GLU A 106 10.30 8.70 -31.12
C GLU A 106 9.71 9.53 -32.27
N VAL A 107 9.97 10.85 -32.27
CA VAL A 107 9.57 11.77 -33.36
C VAL A 107 10.81 12.50 -33.89
N THR A 108 11.17 12.23 -35.14
CA THR A 108 12.35 12.80 -35.80
C THR A 108 12.05 14.15 -36.48
N PRO A 109 12.91 15.18 -36.32
CA PRO A 109 12.71 16.48 -36.95
C PRO A 109 13.27 16.53 -38.38
N ALA A 110 12.59 17.26 -39.27
CA ALA A 110 13.05 17.54 -40.63
C ALA A 110 13.32 19.04 -40.83
N ASP A 111 14.57 19.40 -41.13
CA ASP A 111 15.03 20.78 -41.37
C ASP A 111 15.15 21.10 -42.88
N PRO A 112 14.55 22.21 -43.35
CA PRO A 112 14.92 22.84 -44.61
C PRO A 112 15.49 24.27 -44.42
N THR A 113 16.82 24.36 -44.50
CA THR A 113 17.63 25.59 -44.56
C THR A 113 17.03 26.76 -45.37
N VAL A 114 17.21 27.99 -44.87
CA VAL A 114 16.78 29.24 -45.53
C VAL A 114 17.93 29.95 -46.27
N GLN A 115 17.65 30.45 -47.49
CA GLN A 115 18.35 31.57 -48.15
C GLN A 115 17.32 32.44 -48.86
N GLY A 116 17.51 33.77 -48.98
CA GLY A 116 16.68 34.53 -49.95
C GLY A 116 16.52 36.05 -49.88
N ALA A 117 16.80 36.71 -48.75
CA ALA A 117 16.92 38.18 -48.62
C ALA A 117 15.70 39.11 -48.90
N SER A 118 15.85 40.37 -48.43
CA SER A 118 15.11 41.60 -48.78
C SER A 118 13.94 42.03 -47.88
N THR A 119 14.21 43.00 -47.00
CA THR A 119 13.22 43.91 -46.39
C THR A 119 12.63 44.87 -47.45
N PRO A 120 11.40 45.38 -47.28
CA PRO A 120 11.24 46.63 -46.51
C PRO A 120 9.94 46.78 -45.69
N ASP A 121 10.05 47.45 -44.53
CA ASP A 121 8.96 48.20 -43.85
C ASP A 121 8.42 49.35 -44.76
N PRO A 122 7.28 50.04 -44.51
CA PRO A 122 6.64 50.24 -43.17
C PRO A 122 5.09 50.42 -43.12
N VAL A 123 4.59 50.76 -41.91
CA VAL A 123 3.28 51.39 -41.57
C VAL A 123 2.01 50.53 -41.56
N GLY A 124 1.24 50.57 -40.47
CA GLY A 124 -0.21 50.27 -40.53
C GLY A 124 -0.94 49.84 -39.25
N ASP A 125 -1.33 50.81 -38.41
CA ASP A 125 -2.41 50.72 -37.39
C ASP A 125 -3.14 52.07 -37.41
N PRO A 126 -4.48 52.23 -37.16
CA PRO A 126 -5.48 51.26 -36.68
C PRO A 126 -6.76 51.16 -37.56
N GLY A 127 -7.78 50.38 -37.12
CA GLY A 127 -9.16 50.55 -37.63
C GLY A 127 -10.22 49.49 -37.26
N GLU A 128 -11.21 49.91 -36.46
CA GLU A 128 -12.58 49.34 -36.37
C GLU A 128 -13.38 49.53 -37.70
N THR A 129 -14.52 48.89 -38.01
CA THR A 129 -15.42 47.96 -37.29
C THR A 129 -16.25 47.08 -38.27
N ALA A 130 -16.87 46.03 -37.73
CA ALA A 130 -18.17 45.44 -38.13
C ALA A 130 -18.41 44.91 -39.58
N GLY A 131 -18.62 43.59 -39.67
CA GLY A 131 -19.33 42.91 -40.75
C GLY A 131 -19.82 41.54 -40.26
N ALA A 132 -21.11 41.27 -40.34
CA ALA A 132 -21.71 40.05 -39.79
C ALA A 132 -22.04 39.03 -40.89
N ASP A 133 -21.62 37.77 -40.69
CA ASP A 133 -22.27 36.57 -41.23
C ASP A 133 -21.77 35.32 -40.50
N GLN A 134 -22.54 34.22 -40.53
CA GLN A 134 -22.16 32.94 -39.92
C GLN A 134 -21.65 31.91 -40.93
N PRO A 135 -20.66 31.08 -40.53
CA PRO A 135 -20.51 29.70 -40.97
C PRO A 135 -20.86 28.76 -39.79
N MET A 136 -21.93 27.96 -39.87
CA MET A 136 -21.93 26.62 -40.50
C MET A 136 -20.82 25.68 -40.02
N TRP A 137 -21.21 24.70 -39.20
CA TRP A 137 -20.43 23.49 -38.96
C TRP A 137 -20.48 22.60 -40.22
N PRO A 138 -19.35 22.01 -40.66
CA PRO A 138 -19.38 20.93 -41.65
C PRO A 138 -19.85 19.62 -41.00
N SER A 139 -20.69 18.85 -41.71
CA SER A 139 -21.17 17.53 -41.30
C SER A 139 -20.23 16.39 -41.70
N GLU A 140 -20.40 15.24 -41.07
CA GLU A 140 -19.62 14.01 -41.28
C GLU A 140 -19.57 13.52 -42.75
N THR A 141 -18.36 13.19 -43.24
CA THR A 141 -18.08 11.94 -44.00
C THR A 141 -16.58 11.65 -44.03
N ASP A 142 -16.23 10.39 -44.35
CA ASP A 142 -14.90 9.90 -44.76
C ASP A 142 -13.73 9.95 -43.76
N ALA A 143 -13.64 8.96 -42.86
CA ALA A 143 -12.35 8.39 -42.38
C ALA A 143 -12.50 7.01 -41.69
N ALA A 144 -12.83 5.96 -42.45
CA ALA A 144 -12.91 4.58 -41.91
C ALA A 144 -12.07 3.59 -42.73
N ALA A 145 -10.75 3.52 -42.47
CA ALA A 145 -9.89 2.41 -42.88
C ALA A 145 -8.50 2.42 -42.18
N LEU A 146 -7.91 1.22 -42.07
CA LEU A 146 -6.49 0.90 -41.81
C LEU A 146 -5.97 0.93 -40.36
N GLY A 147 -6.25 -0.16 -39.63
CA GLY A 147 -5.42 -0.65 -38.52
C GLY A 147 -5.52 -2.17 -38.37
N ALA A 148 -4.55 -2.94 -38.90
CA ALA A 148 -4.42 -4.39 -38.70
C ALA A 148 -3.08 -4.96 -39.21
N GLY A 149 -2.49 -5.91 -38.46
CA GLY A 149 -1.31 -6.71 -38.82
C GLY A 149 -0.07 -6.33 -37.99
N TYR A 150 0.66 -7.23 -37.32
CA TYR A 150 0.65 -8.71 -37.28
C TYR A 150 0.42 -9.24 -35.84
N GLY A 151 0.12 -10.51 -35.57
CA GLY A 151 -0.24 -11.61 -36.48
C GLY A 151 0.35 -12.99 -36.14
N ALA A 152 -0.27 -13.75 -35.24
CA ALA A 152 -0.07 -15.21 -35.07
C ALA A 152 -1.29 -15.86 -34.37
N GLY A 153 -1.71 -17.11 -34.67
CA GLY A 153 -1.23 -17.97 -35.75
C GLY A 153 -1.50 -19.48 -35.63
N VAL A 154 -2.73 -19.95 -35.38
CA VAL A 154 -3.08 -21.40 -35.44
C VAL A 154 -4.39 -21.60 -36.24
N ALA A 155 -4.49 -22.71 -36.97
CA ALA A 155 -5.52 -22.95 -37.98
C ALA A 155 -6.81 -23.62 -37.47
N THR A 156 -7.89 -23.39 -38.22
CA THR A 156 -9.20 -24.05 -38.09
C THR A 156 -9.26 -25.39 -38.81
N ASP A 157 -10.15 -26.28 -38.36
CA ASP A 157 -10.98 -27.09 -39.26
C ASP A 157 -12.43 -27.07 -38.77
N ALA A 158 -13.40 -27.31 -39.65
CA ALA A 158 -14.82 -27.05 -39.40
C ALA A 158 -15.72 -28.12 -40.01
N ASP A 159 -16.91 -28.38 -39.42
CA ASP A 159 -18.04 -28.97 -40.14
C ASP A 159 -19.41 -28.72 -39.47
N ALA A 160 -20.46 -28.52 -40.28
CA ALA A 160 -21.87 -28.32 -39.89
C ALA A 160 -22.77 -28.16 -41.13
N PRO A 161 -24.11 -28.28 -41.05
CA PRO A 161 -24.96 -29.19 -40.25
C PRO A 161 -26.08 -29.83 -41.13
N THR A 162 -26.95 -30.69 -40.56
CA THR A 162 -28.35 -31.03 -40.98
C THR A 162 -28.90 -32.20 -40.11
N ASP A 163 -30.19 -32.48 -39.93
CA ASP A 163 -31.46 -31.87 -40.39
C ASP A 163 -32.59 -32.05 -39.32
N ALA A 164 -33.81 -31.55 -39.55
CA ALA A 164 -34.89 -31.44 -38.55
C ALA A 164 -36.04 -32.49 -38.64
N ALA A 165 -36.72 -32.77 -37.51
CA ALA A 165 -38.18 -33.03 -37.42
C ALA A 165 -38.73 -33.22 -35.98
N ALA A 166 -40.01 -32.90 -35.77
CA ALA A 166 -40.87 -33.19 -34.60
C ALA A 166 -42.20 -33.84 -35.12
N PRO A 167 -43.37 -33.98 -34.41
CA PRO A 167 -43.78 -33.55 -33.06
C PRO A 167 -44.74 -34.50 -32.26
N THR A 168 -45.40 -33.96 -31.21
CA THR A 168 -46.61 -34.43 -30.46
C THR A 168 -46.44 -35.45 -29.31
N GLY A 169 -47.15 -35.34 -28.16
CA GLY A 169 -47.98 -34.22 -27.65
C GLY A 169 -48.91 -34.53 -26.43
N SER A 170 -49.38 -33.46 -25.75
CA SER A 170 -50.56 -33.34 -24.85
C SER A 170 -50.57 -33.92 -23.40
N GLY A 171 -51.00 -33.09 -22.44
CA GLY A 171 -51.58 -33.48 -21.11
C GLY A 171 -53.12 -33.47 -21.14
N PRO A 172 -53.90 -33.11 -20.06
CA PRO A 172 -53.54 -32.55 -18.74
C PRO A 172 -54.39 -33.11 -17.52
N GLU A 173 -54.68 -32.27 -16.48
CA GLU A 173 -55.77 -32.33 -15.45
C GLU A 173 -55.48 -32.65 -13.93
N SER A 174 -55.00 -31.62 -13.20
CA SER A 174 -55.50 -31.01 -11.92
C SER A 174 -56.21 -31.76 -10.74
N GLY A 175 -55.57 -31.73 -9.55
CA GLY A 175 -56.10 -31.30 -8.22
C GLY A 175 -57.08 -32.18 -7.40
N PRO A 176 -57.55 -31.76 -6.18
CA PRO A 176 -57.04 -30.71 -5.26
C PRO A 176 -57.10 -31.03 -3.71
N GLU A 177 -56.60 -30.11 -2.84
CA GLU A 177 -57.10 -29.75 -1.45
C GLU A 177 -57.10 -30.79 -0.25
N VAL A 178 -57.09 -30.45 1.07
CA VAL A 178 -56.67 -29.27 1.90
C VAL A 178 -56.62 -29.61 3.43
N SER A 179 -55.82 -28.90 4.25
CA SER A 179 -55.85 -28.73 5.76
C SER A 179 -55.88 -29.96 6.72
N GLY A 180 -55.45 -29.92 7.99
CA GLY A 180 -54.82 -28.90 8.86
C GLY A 180 -55.06 -29.18 10.38
N GLY A 181 -54.23 -28.65 11.29
CA GLY A 181 -54.38 -28.71 12.78
C GLY A 181 -53.42 -29.67 13.53
N THR A 182 -52.55 -29.23 14.46
CA THR A 182 -52.77 -28.85 15.91
C THR A 182 -53.06 -30.06 16.84
N ASP A 183 -52.46 -30.24 18.03
CA ASP A 183 -51.60 -29.38 18.88
C ASP A 183 -50.87 -30.18 20.02
N VAL A 184 -50.24 -29.47 20.98
CA VAL A 184 -49.84 -29.88 22.36
C VAL A 184 -48.48 -30.59 22.60
N LEU A 185 -47.44 -29.77 22.79
CA LEU A 185 -46.58 -29.67 23.99
C LEU A 185 -46.31 -30.90 24.92
N ALA A 186 -45.03 -31.33 24.95
CA ALA A 186 -44.12 -31.43 26.12
C ALA A 186 -44.43 -32.37 27.33
N PRO A 187 -43.50 -32.60 28.29
CA PRO A 187 -42.01 -32.54 28.25
C PRO A 187 -41.29 -33.76 28.94
N ALA A 188 -39.96 -33.66 29.04
CA ALA A 188 -39.09 -34.09 30.16
C ALA A 188 -38.65 -35.58 30.35
N ASP A 189 -37.31 -35.75 30.21
CA ASP A 189 -36.37 -36.35 31.20
C ASP A 189 -36.27 -37.86 31.49
N SER A 190 -35.06 -38.37 31.15
CA SER A 190 -34.03 -38.91 32.07
C SER A 190 -33.71 -40.42 32.13
N THR A 191 -32.41 -40.72 31.92
CA THR A 191 -31.59 -41.86 32.43
C THR A 191 -31.92 -43.30 31.99
N GLY A 192 -30.92 -44.20 31.91
CA GLY A 192 -31.17 -45.60 31.51
C GLY A 192 -30.04 -46.64 31.66
N THR A 193 -28.82 -46.38 31.15
CA THR A 193 -27.59 -47.21 31.33
C THR A 193 -27.52 -48.58 30.61
N ALA A 194 -26.28 -49.01 30.30
CA ALA A 194 -25.79 -50.37 29.97
C ALA A 194 -25.99 -50.97 28.54
N ALA A 195 -25.00 -50.66 27.68
CA ALA A 195 -24.02 -51.62 27.11
C ALA A 195 -24.43 -52.88 26.30
N ALA A 196 -23.86 -52.92 25.09
CA ALA A 196 -23.27 -54.08 24.39
C ALA A 196 -24.16 -55.25 23.87
N ALA A 197 -24.42 -55.22 22.56
CA ALA A 197 -24.20 -56.36 21.66
C ALA A 197 -24.00 -55.86 20.21
N SER A 198 -23.33 -56.65 19.37
CA SER A 198 -23.10 -56.39 17.93
C SER A 198 -24.21 -57.04 17.08
N PRO A 199 -24.22 -56.94 15.73
CA PRO A 199 -25.45 -56.79 14.96
C PRO A 199 -26.10 -58.08 14.46
N ASP A 200 -27.40 -58.01 14.17
CA ASP A 200 -28.09 -58.87 13.21
C ASP A 200 -27.85 -58.36 11.78
N SER A 201 -27.81 -59.27 10.81
CA SER A 201 -27.74 -58.97 9.37
C SER A 201 -28.93 -59.61 8.68
N GLU A 202 -29.74 -58.81 7.99
CA GLU A 202 -30.75 -59.35 7.07
C GLU A 202 -30.10 -59.78 5.74
N SER A 203 -30.76 -60.71 5.06
CA SER A 203 -30.25 -61.41 3.87
C SER A 203 -30.36 -60.57 2.59
N PRO A 204 -29.74 -61.03 1.50
CA PRO A 204 -30.53 -61.82 0.54
C PRO A 204 -29.86 -63.19 0.27
N ASP A 205 -30.56 -64.27 -0.08
CA ASP A 205 -31.41 -64.49 -1.25
C ASP A 205 -30.72 -64.18 -2.60
N SER A 206 -30.83 -64.97 -3.66
CA SER A 206 -31.09 -66.42 -3.77
C SER A 206 -30.88 -66.80 -5.23
N GLU A 207 -30.08 -67.82 -5.57
CA GLU A 207 -30.36 -68.60 -6.80
C GLU A 207 -29.74 -70.00 -6.81
N SER A 208 -30.36 -70.88 -7.59
CA SER A 208 -30.36 -72.34 -7.41
C SER A 208 -29.49 -73.12 -8.40
N ALA A 209 -28.87 -74.21 -7.95
CA ALA A 209 -28.39 -75.30 -8.82
C ALA A 209 -28.48 -76.67 -8.13
N GLU A 210 -29.55 -77.39 -8.46
CA GLU A 210 -29.77 -78.85 -8.53
C GLU A 210 -28.98 -79.85 -7.63
N THR A 211 -29.77 -80.56 -6.81
CA THR A 211 -29.74 -82.01 -6.47
C THR A 211 -28.92 -82.93 -7.41
N GLU A 212 -28.30 -84.05 -6.99
CA GLU A 212 -28.56 -84.97 -5.86
C GLU A 212 -27.28 -85.61 -5.27
N SER A 213 -27.35 -86.14 -4.04
CA SER A 213 -26.54 -87.29 -3.62
C SER A 213 -27.21 -88.11 -2.51
N SER A 214 -27.01 -89.43 -2.51
CA SER A 214 -27.77 -90.38 -1.68
C SER A 214 -27.18 -90.62 -0.29
N ALA A 215 -28.07 -90.93 0.67
CA ALA A 215 -27.71 -91.13 2.07
C ALA A 215 -26.95 -92.43 2.36
N SER A 216 -26.06 -92.40 3.35
CA SER A 216 -25.79 -93.55 4.23
C SER A 216 -25.24 -93.05 5.58
N GLY A 217 -25.80 -93.55 6.70
CA GLY A 217 -25.41 -93.15 8.06
C GLY A 217 -24.39 -94.10 8.69
N GLY A 218 -23.58 -93.61 9.63
CA GLY A 218 -22.48 -94.39 10.22
C GLY A 218 -21.98 -93.91 11.58
N LEU A 219 -22.69 -94.32 12.64
CA LEU A 219 -22.17 -94.69 13.99
C LEU A 219 -21.01 -93.88 14.61
N LEU A 220 -21.33 -93.16 15.69
CA LEU A 220 -20.36 -92.81 16.75
C LEU A 220 -19.91 -94.07 17.53
N PRO A 221 -18.62 -94.22 17.85
CA PRO A 221 -18.15 -94.98 19.01
C PRO A 221 -17.77 -94.05 20.17
N ALA A 222 -17.98 -94.51 21.41
CA ALA A 222 -17.64 -93.77 22.64
C ALA A 222 -16.23 -94.10 23.17
N ASP A 223 -15.94 -93.68 24.41
CA ASP A 223 -14.83 -94.15 25.26
C ASP A 223 -13.40 -93.78 24.83
N VAL A 224 -13.19 -92.51 24.46
CA VAL A 224 -11.83 -91.93 24.48
C VAL A 224 -11.45 -91.60 25.94
N PRO A 225 -10.39 -92.18 26.53
CA PRO A 225 -10.09 -91.97 27.94
C PRO A 225 -9.61 -90.54 28.20
N TRP A 226 -10.38 -89.74 28.94
CA TRP A 226 -10.13 -88.31 29.19
C TRP A 226 -8.75 -88.01 29.81
N ARG A 227 -8.10 -88.96 30.50
CA ARG A 227 -6.70 -88.79 30.92
C ARG A 227 -5.71 -88.77 29.75
N ARG A 228 -5.94 -89.54 28.68
CA ARG A 228 -5.12 -89.46 27.47
C ARG A 228 -5.49 -88.27 26.62
N VAL A 229 -6.78 -87.93 26.50
CA VAL A 229 -7.22 -86.68 25.82
C VAL A 229 -6.63 -85.46 26.53
N GLY A 230 -6.69 -85.40 27.86
CA GLY A 230 -6.11 -84.32 28.66
C GLY A 230 -4.58 -84.26 28.58
N VAL A 231 -3.88 -85.40 28.52
CA VAL A 231 -2.42 -85.42 28.29
C VAL A 231 -2.06 -85.00 26.86
N ILE A 232 -2.85 -85.39 25.85
CA ILE A 232 -2.64 -84.95 24.45
C ILE A 232 -2.96 -83.46 24.32
N ALA A 233 -4.04 -82.96 24.91
CA ALA A 233 -4.40 -81.55 24.92
C ALA A 233 -3.35 -80.71 25.68
N ALA A 234 -2.87 -81.18 26.84
CA ALA A 234 -1.79 -80.52 27.58
C ALA A 234 -0.45 -80.57 26.83
N ALA A 235 -0.17 -81.64 26.06
CA ALA A 235 1.00 -81.71 25.20
C ALA A 235 0.87 -80.78 23.98
N VAL A 236 -0.30 -80.67 23.36
CA VAL A 236 -0.59 -79.73 22.26
C VAL A 236 -0.51 -78.29 22.76
N VAL A 237 -1.12 -77.95 23.90
CA VAL A 237 -1.00 -76.62 24.53
C VAL A 237 0.46 -76.35 24.94
N GLY A 238 1.18 -77.34 25.48
CA GLY A 238 2.60 -77.21 25.80
C GLY A 238 3.46 -76.94 24.57
N VAL A 239 3.20 -77.64 23.46
CA VAL A 239 3.87 -77.41 22.16
C VAL A 239 3.48 -76.04 21.59
N LEU A 240 2.22 -75.63 21.67
CA LEU A 240 1.78 -74.30 21.21
C LEU A 240 2.38 -73.17 22.06
N VAL A 241 2.52 -73.34 23.37
CA VAL A 241 3.21 -72.38 24.25
C VAL A 241 4.71 -72.33 23.95
N VAL A 242 5.35 -73.46 23.67
CA VAL A 242 6.75 -73.50 23.22
C VAL A 242 6.93 -72.85 21.85
N LEU A 243 6.03 -73.12 20.89
CA LEU A 243 6.06 -72.51 19.55
C LEU A 243 5.77 -71.01 19.61
N TYR A 244 4.83 -70.57 20.45
CA TYR A 244 4.54 -69.16 20.69
C TYR A 244 5.70 -68.43 21.38
N GLY A 245 6.34 -69.07 22.37
CA GLY A 245 7.57 -68.56 22.99
C GLY A 245 8.76 -68.52 22.02
N LEU A 246 8.83 -69.46 21.07
CA LEU A 246 9.83 -69.48 20.00
C LEU A 246 9.54 -68.39 18.95
N ASP A 247 8.28 -68.17 18.57
CA ASP A 247 7.84 -67.11 17.66
C ASP A 247 8.01 -65.71 18.29
N LEU A 248 7.81 -65.56 19.60
CA LEU A 248 8.19 -64.37 20.37
C LEU A 248 9.70 -64.10 20.35
N LEU A 249 10.54 -65.15 20.42
CA LEU A 249 12.00 -65.03 20.50
C LEU A 249 12.68 -64.87 19.14
N ILE A 250 12.15 -65.52 18.09
CA ILE A 250 12.72 -65.47 16.74
C ILE A 250 12.46 -64.12 16.08
N ASN A 251 11.23 -63.61 16.18
CA ASN A 251 10.81 -62.40 15.46
C ASN A 251 10.98 -61.13 16.31
N GLN A 252 11.87 -61.15 17.31
CA GLN A 252 11.97 -60.09 18.32
C GLN A 252 12.69 -58.85 17.75
N GLY A 253 11.91 -57.87 17.28
CA GLY A 253 12.43 -56.65 16.63
C GLY A 253 12.24 -56.63 15.11
N ASP A 254 11.60 -57.65 14.54
CA ASP A 254 11.14 -57.64 13.14
C ASP A 254 9.80 -56.88 13.02
N VAL A 255 9.52 -56.33 11.85
CA VAL A 255 8.24 -55.67 11.56
C VAL A 255 7.10 -56.69 11.67
N ALA A 256 5.99 -56.31 12.31
CA ALA A 256 4.90 -57.26 12.55
C ALA A 256 4.31 -57.81 11.23
N ARG A 257 3.96 -59.09 11.22
CA ARG A 257 3.37 -59.74 10.04
C ARG A 257 2.02 -59.09 9.71
N GLY A 258 1.80 -58.81 8.43
CA GLY A 258 0.64 -58.08 7.95
C GLY A 258 0.77 -56.56 8.00
N ARG A 259 1.95 -55.98 8.24
CA ARG A 259 2.12 -54.52 8.25
C ARG A 259 2.75 -53.95 6.99
N THR A 260 2.11 -52.91 6.46
CA THR A 260 2.70 -51.95 5.53
C THR A 260 3.07 -50.65 6.28
N VAL A 261 3.90 -49.82 5.65
CA VAL A 261 4.16 -48.44 6.09
C VAL A 261 3.94 -47.52 4.88
N ALA A 262 2.93 -46.64 4.95
CA ALA A 262 2.46 -45.82 3.84
C ALA A 262 2.21 -46.61 2.53
N GLY A 263 1.73 -47.86 2.67
CA GLY A 263 1.46 -48.79 1.57
C GLY A 263 2.65 -49.62 1.09
N VAL A 264 3.88 -49.40 1.59
CA VAL A 264 5.05 -50.25 1.28
C VAL A 264 5.05 -51.50 2.17
N ASP A 265 5.21 -52.69 1.57
CA ASP A 265 5.24 -53.96 2.33
C ASP A 265 6.62 -54.22 2.97
N VAL A 266 6.63 -54.14 4.30
CA VAL A 266 7.78 -54.43 5.16
C VAL A 266 7.52 -55.60 6.12
N ALA A 267 6.40 -56.32 5.96
CA ALA A 267 5.96 -57.34 6.90
C ALA A 267 6.99 -58.47 7.10
N GLY A 268 7.44 -58.67 8.34
CA GLY A 268 8.44 -59.70 8.68
C GLY A 268 9.85 -59.41 8.18
N GLN A 269 10.15 -58.22 7.67
CA GLN A 269 11.53 -57.76 7.49
C GLN A 269 12.13 -57.38 8.84
N SER A 270 13.44 -57.61 9.01
CA SER A 270 14.18 -57.08 10.16
C SER A 270 14.19 -55.55 10.13
N ARG A 271 14.28 -54.88 11.28
CA ARG A 271 14.25 -53.40 11.37
C ARG A 271 15.22 -52.71 10.38
N GLU A 272 16.44 -53.20 10.29
CA GLU A 272 17.51 -52.70 9.42
C GLU A 272 17.22 -52.95 7.93
N GLU A 273 16.35 -53.91 7.61
CA GLU A 273 15.93 -54.26 6.26
C GLU A 273 14.69 -53.47 5.84
N ALA A 274 13.72 -53.35 6.74
CA ALA A 274 12.56 -52.47 6.58
C ALA A 274 13.00 -51.02 6.30
N GLU A 275 13.97 -50.48 7.06
CA GLU A 275 14.52 -49.14 6.79
C GLU A 275 15.14 -49.03 5.40
N ARG A 276 15.92 -50.04 4.98
CA ARG A 276 16.56 -50.10 3.64
C ARG A 276 15.58 -50.33 2.50
N THR A 277 14.36 -50.77 2.78
CA THR A 277 13.26 -50.91 1.81
C THR A 277 12.49 -49.60 1.73
N LEU A 278 12.09 -49.04 2.87
CA LEU A 278 11.33 -47.79 2.94
C LEU A 278 12.11 -46.61 2.35
N ARG A 279 13.39 -46.40 2.71
CA ARG A 279 14.26 -45.36 2.11
C ARG A 279 14.61 -45.54 0.63
N ARG A 280 14.02 -46.54 -0.04
CA ARG A 280 14.22 -46.87 -1.46
C ARG A 280 12.92 -46.76 -2.27
N GLU A 281 11.78 -46.90 -1.60
CA GLU A 281 10.44 -46.90 -2.19
C GLU A 281 9.62 -45.66 -1.78
N LEU A 282 10.02 -44.99 -0.70
CA LEU A 282 9.59 -43.66 -0.30
C LEU A 282 10.74 -42.69 -0.56
N ASP A 283 10.50 -41.65 -1.36
CA ASP A 283 11.47 -40.60 -1.69
C ASP A 283 11.21 -39.36 -0.84
N GLU A 284 12.10 -39.10 0.13
CA GLU A 284 12.04 -37.93 1.02
C GLU A 284 12.30 -36.59 0.27
N SER A 285 12.76 -36.64 -1.00
CA SER A 285 13.14 -35.46 -1.80
C SER A 285 12.18 -35.13 -2.96
N SER A 286 11.24 -36.03 -3.30
CA SER A 286 10.28 -35.78 -4.38
C SER A 286 9.25 -34.69 -3.99
N PRO A 287 8.94 -33.73 -4.87
CA PRO A 287 7.91 -32.72 -4.59
C PRO A 287 6.52 -33.33 -4.40
N VAL A 288 5.80 -32.84 -3.40
CA VAL A 288 4.48 -33.33 -2.97
C VAL A 288 3.39 -32.62 -3.78
N THR A 289 2.61 -33.37 -4.57
CA THR A 289 1.41 -32.83 -5.22
C THR A 289 0.31 -32.61 -4.18
N LEU A 290 -0.21 -31.39 -4.12
CA LEU A 290 -1.32 -30.97 -3.27
C LEU A 290 -2.53 -30.62 -4.14
N THR A 291 -3.73 -31.03 -3.73
CA THR A 291 -4.98 -30.75 -4.46
C THR A 291 -6.02 -30.10 -3.57
N GLY A 292 -6.71 -29.07 -4.06
CA GLY A 292 -7.72 -28.34 -3.30
C GLY A 292 -7.67 -26.85 -3.63
N GLY A 293 -8.72 -26.31 -4.23
CA GLY A 293 -8.68 -24.96 -4.85
C GLY A 293 -7.94 -24.91 -6.19
N GLY A 294 -6.89 -25.71 -6.36
CA GLY A 294 -6.18 -25.99 -7.60
C GLY A 294 -5.37 -27.29 -7.52
N GLU A 295 -4.35 -27.42 -8.36
CA GLU A 295 -3.26 -28.40 -8.24
C GLU A 295 -1.97 -27.61 -7.97
N HIS A 296 -1.28 -27.94 -6.89
CA HIS A 296 -0.11 -27.22 -6.38
C HIS A 296 1.00 -28.22 -6.01
N THR A 297 2.22 -27.72 -5.80
CA THR A 297 3.38 -28.55 -5.49
C THR A 297 4.15 -27.95 -4.33
N LEU A 298 4.46 -28.76 -3.31
CA LEU A 298 5.26 -28.37 -2.14
C LEU A 298 6.55 -29.19 -2.08
N ALA A 299 7.69 -28.55 -1.88
CA ALA A 299 8.96 -29.25 -1.69
C ALA A 299 9.11 -29.67 -0.21
N PRO A 300 9.42 -30.94 0.09
CA PRO A 300 9.62 -31.37 1.48
C PRO A 300 10.66 -30.56 2.23
N GLU A 301 11.78 -30.24 1.59
CA GLU A 301 12.89 -29.49 2.20
C GLU A 301 12.51 -28.05 2.59
N SER A 302 11.70 -27.33 1.79
CA SER A 302 11.34 -25.93 2.08
C SER A 302 10.20 -25.79 3.09
N ALA A 303 9.39 -26.84 3.26
CA ALA A 303 8.42 -26.97 4.34
C ALA A 303 9.00 -27.65 5.60
N GLY A 304 10.31 -27.95 5.62
CA GLY A 304 10.99 -28.60 6.74
C GLY A 304 10.47 -30.01 7.08
N LEU A 305 9.88 -30.73 6.13
CA LEU A 305 9.31 -32.08 6.31
C LEU A 305 10.40 -33.15 6.33
N ALA A 306 10.32 -34.06 7.31
CA ALA A 306 11.19 -35.24 7.41
C ALA A 306 10.46 -36.41 8.09
N VAL A 307 10.92 -37.64 7.87
CA VAL A 307 10.36 -38.83 8.55
C VAL A 307 11.17 -39.15 9.82
N ASP A 308 10.51 -39.27 10.98
CA ASP A 308 11.11 -39.96 12.13
C ASP A 308 11.10 -41.46 11.86
N TRP A 309 12.13 -41.91 11.15
CA TRP A 309 12.38 -43.30 10.83
C TRP A 309 12.48 -44.18 12.09
N ARG A 310 12.95 -43.62 13.22
CA ARG A 310 13.05 -44.38 14.46
C ARG A 310 11.67 -44.63 15.04
N ALA A 311 10.82 -43.61 15.17
CA ALA A 311 9.46 -43.74 15.67
C ALA A 311 8.56 -44.55 14.72
N THR A 312 8.70 -44.36 13.41
CA THR A 312 7.99 -45.14 12.38
C THR A 312 8.32 -46.63 12.50
N LEU A 313 9.60 -46.98 12.63
CA LEU A 313 10.02 -48.38 12.81
C LEU A 313 9.72 -48.93 14.20
N ASP A 314 9.75 -48.11 15.26
CA ASP A 314 9.29 -48.49 16.60
C ASP A 314 7.80 -48.88 16.55
N ALA A 315 6.96 -48.11 15.86
CA ALA A 315 5.54 -48.42 15.66
C ALA A 315 5.33 -49.67 14.78
N ALA A 316 6.04 -49.80 13.66
CA ALA A 316 5.94 -50.95 12.76
C ALA A 316 6.38 -52.27 13.44
N THR A 317 7.36 -52.22 14.35
CA THR A 317 7.90 -53.38 15.08
C THR A 317 7.17 -53.71 16.40
N ASP A 318 6.20 -52.90 16.86
CA ASP A 318 5.41 -53.21 18.05
C ASP A 318 4.45 -54.39 17.82
N GLN A 319 4.85 -55.60 18.19
CA GLN A 319 4.10 -56.83 17.92
C GLN A 319 3.07 -57.13 19.02
N PRO A 320 1.80 -57.41 18.66
CA PRO A 320 0.76 -57.67 19.67
C PRO A 320 1.07 -58.90 20.52
N LEU A 321 1.02 -58.72 21.85
CA LEU A 321 1.20 -59.79 22.84
C LEU A 321 -0.02 -60.72 22.96
N ASN A 322 -1.11 -60.46 22.23
CA ASN A 322 -2.28 -61.33 22.17
C ASN A 322 -2.07 -62.43 21.11
N PRO A 323 -2.07 -63.73 21.48
CA PRO A 323 -1.84 -64.81 20.52
C PRO A 323 -2.91 -64.91 19.43
N PHE A 324 -4.14 -64.47 19.69
CA PHE A 324 -5.19 -64.44 18.66
C PHE A 324 -4.95 -63.31 17.65
N ALA A 325 -4.44 -62.15 18.10
CA ALA A 325 -4.10 -61.04 17.20
C ALA A 325 -2.92 -61.39 16.29
N ARG A 326 -1.88 -62.07 16.81
CA ARG A 326 -0.77 -62.60 15.98
C ARG A 326 -1.20 -63.62 14.92
N VAL A 327 -2.28 -64.38 15.18
CA VAL A 327 -2.84 -65.31 14.18
C VAL A 327 -3.72 -64.57 13.18
N ALA A 328 -4.47 -63.55 13.63
CA ALA A 328 -5.25 -62.69 12.73
C ALA A 328 -4.36 -61.91 11.75
N SER A 329 -3.21 -61.38 12.19
CA SER A 329 -2.28 -60.61 11.34
C SER A 329 -1.52 -61.44 10.30
N LEU A 330 -1.76 -62.77 10.23
CA LEU A 330 -1.39 -63.60 9.07
C LEU A 330 -2.40 -63.50 7.91
N PHE A 331 -3.57 -62.88 8.14
CA PHE A 331 -4.70 -62.80 7.21
C PHE A 331 -5.30 -61.38 7.09
N THR A 332 -4.74 -60.39 7.79
CA THR A 332 -5.18 -58.99 7.76
C THR A 332 -3.99 -58.05 7.53
N THR A 333 -4.15 -57.07 6.65
CA THR A 333 -3.16 -56.00 6.45
C THR A 333 -3.50 -54.78 7.32
N GLU A 334 -2.51 -54.19 7.96
CA GLU A 334 -2.58 -52.96 8.78
C GLU A 334 -1.51 -51.98 8.27
N ASP A 335 -1.91 -50.77 7.85
CA ASP A 335 -0.97 -49.75 7.38
C ASP A 335 -0.58 -48.82 8.54
N ILE A 336 0.68 -48.89 8.96
CA ILE A 336 1.24 -48.00 9.98
C ILE A 336 1.80 -46.77 9.27
N GLY A 337 1.00 -45.71 9.20
CA GLY A 337 1.38 -44.45 8.56
C GLY A 337 2.68 -43.86 9.10
N LEU A 338 3.35 -43.06 8.27
CA LEU A 338 4.65 -42.45 8.58
C LEU A 338 4.54 -41.50 9.78
N VAL A 339 5.50 -41.58 10.70
CA VAL A 339 5.65 -40.62 11.80
C VAL A 339 6.48 -39.45 11.27
N SER A 340 5.81 -38.42 10.78
CA SER A 340 6.45 -37.23 10.22
C SER A 340 6.82 -36.20 11.29
N THR A 341 7.94 -35.52 11.09
CA THR A 341 8.33 -34.28 11.76
C THR A 341 8.32 -33.13 10.76
N ALA A 342 7.99 -31.92 11.22
CA ALA A 342 8.06 -30.70 10.44
C ALA A 342 8.66 -29.56 11.27
N ASP A 343 9.38 -28.65 10.62
CA ASP A 343 9.59 -27.31 11.15
C ASP A 343 8.29 -26.50 10.98
N SER A 344 7.69 -26.09 12.11
CA SER A 344 6.42 -25.39 12.11
C SER A 344 6.49 -23.95 11.61
N ALA A 345 7.67 -23.31 11.53
CA ALA A 345 7.78 -21.99 10.91
C ALA A 345 7.87 -22.10 9.38
N GLN A 346 8.57 -23.13 8.89
CA GLN A 346 8.73 -23.40 7.46
C GLN A 346 7.43 -23.89 6.82
N LEU A 347 6.78 -24.91 7.42
CA LEU A 347 5.49 -25.41 6.94
C LEU A 347 4.38 -24.34 6.98
N ASP A 348 4.41 -23.44 7.97
CA ASP A 348 3.45 -22.33 8.06
C ASP A 348 3.69 -21.27 6.96
N ALA A 349 4.95 -20.97 6.64
CA ALA A 349 5.29 -20.04 5.56
C ALA A 349 4.90 -20.57 4.17
N GLU A 350 5.12 -21.86 3.90
CA GLU A 350 4.69 -22.50 2.65
C GLU A 350 3.16 -22.61 2.56
N LEU A 351 2.47 -22.85 3.67
CA LEU A 351 1.01 -22.82 3.69
C LEU A 351 0.44 -21.41 3.49
N GLU A 352 1.11 -20.36 3.95
CA GLU A 352 0.70 -18.98 3.65
C GLU A 352 0.92 -18.64 2.16
N ARG A 353 2.04 -19.08 1.55
CA ARG A 353 2.22 -18.98 0.09
C ARG A 353 1.14 -19.73 -0.69
N LEU A 354 0.75 -20.93 -0.22
CA LEU A 354 -0.35 -21.68 -0.83
C LEU A 354 -1.70 -20.97 -0.66
N ARG A 355 -1.88 -20.15 0.38
CA ARG A 355 -3.09 -19.33 0.54
C ARG A 355 -3.18 -18.17 -0.44
N ASP A 356 -2.07 -17.60 -0.91
CA ASP A 356 -2.12 -16.57 -1.96
C ASP A 356 -2.78 -17.08 -3.26
N ASP A 357 -2.59 -18.37 -3.61
CA ASP A 357 -3.24 -19.01 -4.75
C ASP A 357 -4.61 -19.65 -4.41
N ILE A 358 -4.72 -20.28 -3.23
CA ILE A 358 -5.90 -21.05 -2.82
C ILE A 358 -6.99 -20.14 -2.27
N ASP A 359 -6.70 -19.17 -1.39
CA ASP A 359 -7.74 -18.34 -0.78
C ASP A 359 -8.37 -17.41 -1.84
N ARG A 360 -9.69 -17.49 -1.98
CA ARG A 360 -10.47 -16.57 -2.83
C ARG A 360 -11.52 -15.90 -1.98
N LYS A 361 -11.44 -14.56 -1.89
CA LYS A 361 -12.49 -13.76 -1.24
C LYS A 361 -13.84 -14.02 -1.93
N ALA A 362 -14.88 -14.17 -1.11
CA ALA A 362 -16.25 -14.23 -1.61
C ALA A 362 -16.64 -12.88 -2.22
N SER A 363 -17.35 -12.90 -3.34
CA SER A 363 -17.96 -11.72 -3.95
C SER A 363 -19.46 -11.90 -4.00
N GLU A 364 -20.18 -11.00 -3.36
CA GLU A 364 -21.62 -10.84 -3.62
C GLU A 364 -21.84 -10.46 -5.09
N GLY A 365 -23.06 -10.74 -5.57
CA GLY A 365 -23.52 -10.43 -6.92
C GLY A 365 -24.01 -8.99 -7.00
N THR A 366 -23.83 -8.37 -8.15
CA THR A 366 -24.13 -6.95 -8.36
C THR A 366 -24.51 -6.69 -9.82
N ILE A 367 -24.75 -5.44 -10.19
CA ILE A 367 -25.16 -5.04 -11.54
C ILE A 367 -24.22 -3.94 -12.02
N ARG A 368 -23.55 -4.19 -13.15
CA ARG A 368 -22.66 -3.23 -13.81
C ARG A 368 -23.38 -2.65 -15.02
N PHE A 369 -23.25 -1.35 -15.27
CA PHE A 369 -23.75 -0.75 -16.51
C PHE A 369 -22.73 -0.79 -17.66
N ASP A 370 -23.23 -0.98 -18.88
CA ASP A 370 -22.55 -0.66 -20.13
C ASP A 370 -23.31 0.48 -20.83
N GLY A 371 -22.80 1.71 -20.68
CA GLY A 371 -23.47 2.94 -21.08
C GLY A 371 -24.72 3.25 -20.26
N THR A 372 -25.84 2.59 -20.60
CA THR A 372 -27.10 2.57 -19.85
C THR A 372 -27.73 1.17 -19.79
N THR A 373 -27.06 0.14 -20.30
CA THR A 373 -27.56 -1.24 -20.30
C THR A 373 -27.11 -1.93 -19.01
N PRO A 374 -28.00 -2.39 -18.12
CA PRO A 374 -27.60 -3.18 -16.97
C PRO A 374 -27.09 -4.56 -17.41
N VAL A 375 -26.00 -5.00 -16.78
CA VAL A 375 -25.37 -6.30 -17.01
C VAL A 375 -25.24 -6.99 -15.64
N PRO A 376 -25.87 -8.15 -15.43
CA PRO A 376 -25.74 -8.88 -14.17
C PRO A 376 -24.31 -9.38 -13.98
N VAL A 377 -23.81 -9.28 -12.76
CA VAL A 377 -22.55 -9.87 -12.30
C VAL A 377 -22.92 -10.93 -11.27
N ASP A 378 -22.94 -12.19 -11.71
CA ASP A 378 -23.32 -13.33 -10.86
C ASP A 378 -22.38 -13.44 -9.63
N PRO A 379 -22.92 -13.77 -8.44
CA PRO A 379 -22.13 -13.91 -7.22
C PRO A 379 -21.14 -15.06 -7.29
N VAL A 380 -19.99 -14.90 -6.64
CA VAL A 380 -18.91 -15.89 -6.63
C VAL A 380 -18.57 -16.28 -5.20
N LYS A 381 -18.85 -17.55 -4.85
CA LYS A 381 -18.45 -18.14 -3.57
C LYS A 381 -16.94 -18.05 -3.39
N GLY A 382 -16.53 -17.66 -2.19
CA GLY A 382 -15.14 -17.69 -1.80
C GLY A 382 -14.69 -19.09 -1.38
N ARG A 383 -13.41 -19.23 -1.09
CA ARG A 383 -12.80 -20.44 -0.53
C ARG A 383 -11.61 -20.02 0.34
N GLU A 384 -11.34 -20.77 1.39
CA GLU A 384 -10.29 -20.48 2.37
C GLU A 384 -9.64 -21.79 2.79
N LEU A 385 -8.32 -21.88 2.79
CA LEU A 385 -7.59 -23.08 3.20
C LEU A 385 -7.76 -23.32 4.71
N ASP A 386 -8.22 -24.50 5.12
CA ASP A 386 -8.11 -24.91 6.52
C ASP A 386 -6.65 -25.28 6.80
N VAL A 387 -5.87 -24.28 7.22
CA VAL A 387 -4.44 -24.41 7.56
C VAL A 387 -4.18 -25.51 8.61
N ALA A 388 -5.10 -25.73 9.56
CA ALA A 388 -4.92 -26.76 10.59
C ALA A 388 -5.18 -28.18 10.04
N GLY A 389 -6.22 -28.32 9.22
CA GLY A 389 -6.50 -29.54 8.47
C GLY A 389 -5.43 -29.85 7.43
N ALA A 390 -4.92 -28.84 6.73
CA ALA A 390 -3.87 -28.95 5.71
C ALA A 390 -2.55 -29.47 6.30
N LYS A 391 -2.06 -28.89 7.41
CA LYS A 391 -0.90 -29.42 8.15
C LYS A 391 -1.08 -30.88 8.51
N SER A 392 -2.27 -31.24 9.00
CA SER A 392 -2.60 -32.60 9.43
C SER A 392 -2.63 -33.59 8.25
N ALA A 393 -3.18 -33.18 7.10
CA ALA A 393 -3.22 -33.96 5.87
C ALA A 393 -1.83 -34.17 5.26
N ILE A 394 -1.02 -33.10 5.20
CA ILE A 394 0.37 -33.13 4.73
C ILE A 394 1.20 -34.04 5.63
N LEU A 395 1.25 -33.80 6.94
CA LEU A 395 2.04 -34.60 7.89
C LEU A 395 1.72 -36.10 7.82
N ALA A 396 0.45 -36.47 7.58
CA ALA A 396 0.03 -37.87 7.48
C ALA A 396 0.35 -38.54 6.12
N ARG A 397 0.58 -37.79 5.04
CA ARG A 397 0.55 -38.33 3.66
C ARG A 397 1.60 -37.80 2.68
N TRP A 398 2.41 -36.80 3.04
CA TRP A 398 3.33 -36.10 2.11
C TRP A 398 4.28 -37.02 1.33
N ALA A 399 4.87 -38.02 1.98
CA ALA A 399 5.77 -38.99 1.36
C ALA A 399 5.04 -40.20 0.73
N SER A 400 3.72 -40.14 0.54
CA SER A 400 2.96 -41.12 -0.24
C SER A 400 3.02 -40.78 -1.72
N PRO A 401 3.07 -41.77 -2.65
CA PRO A 401 3.04 -41.51 -4.09
C PRO A 401 1.67 -41.05 -4.63
N ASN A 402 0.80 -40.51 -3.78
CA ASN A 402 -0.54 -40.03 -4.12
C ASN A 402 -0.69 -38.58 -3.65
N ALA A 403 -1.35 -37.74 -4.44
CA ALA A 403 -1.59 -36.35 -4.09
C ALA A 403 -2.33 -36.20 -2.75
N VAL A 404 -1.99 -35.15 -1.99
CA VAL A 404 -2.60 -34.82 -0.71
C VAL A 404 -3.75 -33.84 -0.93
N GLU A 405 -4.97 -34.29 -0.66
CA GLU A 405 -6.16 -33.42 -0.70
C GLU A 405 -6.16 -32.48 0.53
N LEU A 406 -6.13 -31.17 0.25
CA LEU A 406 -6.15 -30.10 1.23
C LEU A 406 -7.61 -29.71 1.55
N PRO A 407 -8.00 -29.65 2.84
CA PRO A 407 -9.33 -29.20 3.21
C PRO A 407 -9.49 -27.69 2.94
N VAL A 408 -10.46 -27.34 2.08
CA VAL A 408 -10.85 -25.95 1.82
C VAL A 408 -12.26 -25.67 2.33
N ARG A 409 -12.42 -24.62 3.13
CA ARG A 409 -13.71 -24.12 3.59
C ARG A 409 -14.29 -23.19 2.51
N ILE A 410 -15.43 -23.55 1.94
CA ILE A 410 -16.17 -22.66 1.04
C ILE A 410 -16.77 -21.52 1.84
N LEU A 411 -16.65 -20.30 1.30
CA LEU A 411 -17.27 -19.09 1.84
C LEU A 411 -18.52 -18.81 1.02
N ASP A 412 -19.69 -19.07 1.61
CA ASP A 412 -20.97 -18.78 0.98
C ASP A 412 -21.23 -17.26 0.87
N VAL A 413 -22.10 -16.92 -0.07
CA VAL A 413 -22.54 -15.57 -0.44
C VAL A 413 -24.05 -15.49 -0.22
N ARG A 414 -24.59 -14.31 0.14
CA ARG A 414 -26.02 -14.17 0.46
C ARG A 414 -26.86 -14.08 -0.82
N SER A 415 -26.36 -13.35 -1.81
CA SER A 415 -26.99 -13.21 -3.14
C SER A 415 -26.89 -14.48 -3.99
N SER A 416 -27.81 -14.62 -4.94
CA SER A 416 -27.79 -15.69 -5.94
C SER A 416 -27.78 -15.12 -7.36
N PRO A 417 -27.37 -15.90 -8.38
CA PRO A 417 -27.48 -15.47 -9.78
C PRO A 417 -28.92 -15.10 -10.18
N ASP A 418 -29.93 -15.65 -9.51
CA ASP A 418 -31.33 -15.33 -9.78
C ASP A 418 -31.75 -14.03 -9.06
N THR A 419 -31.34 -13.78 -7.80
CA THR A 419 -31.66 -12.50 -7.14
C THR A 419 -30.97 -11.30 -7.80
N VAL A 420 -29.83 -11.50 -8.47
CA VAL A 420 -29.21 -10.49 -9.34
C VAL A 420 -30.03 -10.24 -10.61
N ARG A 421 -30.61 -11.28 -11.24
CA ARG A 421 -31.46 -11.15 -12.44
C ARG A 421 -32.80 -10.48 -12.13
N ASP A 422 -33.42 -10.85 -11.02
CA ASP A 422 -34.63 -10.20 -10.51
C ASP A 422 -34.35 -8.71 -10.26
N ALA A 423 -33.21 -8.37 -9.64
CA ALA A 423 -32.80 -6.97 -9.45
C ALA A 423 -32.46 -6.22 -10.75
N VAL A 424 -32.00 -6.89 -11.81
CA VAL A 424 -31.86 -6.26 -13.14
C VAL A 424 -33.23 -5.85 -13.67
N ALA A 425 -34.21 -6.76 -13.63
CA ALA A 425 -35.55 -6.54 -14.18
C ALA A 425 -36.41 -5.57 -13.34
N ASP A 426 -36.37 -5.70 -12.01
CA ASP A 426 -37.25 -4.95 -11.10
C ASP A 426 -36.65 -3.60 -10.64
N LEU A 427 -35.32 -3.46 -10.64
CA LEU A 427 -34.64 -2.24 -10.16
C LEU A 427 -33.86 -1.54 -11.28
N ALA A 428 -32.95 -2.23 -11.95
CA ALA A 428 -31.97 -1.58 -12.83
C ALA A 428 -32.57 -1.09 -14.16
N GLU A 429 -33.31 -1.93 -14.88
CA GLU A 429 -33.98 -1.55 -16.13
C GLU A 429 -35.02 -0.42 -15.94
N PRO A 430 -35.91 -0.46 -14.93
CA PRO A 430 -36.83 0.64 -14.65
C PRO A 430 -36.10 1.94 -14.27
N ALA A 431 -35.04 1.86 -13.46
CA ALA A 431 -34.27 3.03 -13.04
C ALA A 431 -33.67 3.80 -14.23
N VAL A 432 -33.08 3.12 -15.22
CA VAL A 432 -32.46 3.77 -16.38
C VAL A 432 -33.42 4.01 -17.56
N SER A 433 -34.66 3.52 -17.49
CA SER A 433 -35.64 3.62 -18.59
C SER A 433 -35.95 5.05 -19.06
N ALA A 434 -35.90 6.03 -18.17
CA ALA A 434 -36.22 7.43 -18.44
C ALA A 434 -35.48 8.38 -17.47
N PRO A 435 -35.32 9.67 -17.82
CA PRO A 435 -34.80 10.68 -16.89
C PRO A 435 -35.62 10.78 -15.59
N VAL A 436 -35.04 11.45 -14.60
CA VAL A 436 -35.69 11.84 -13.35
C VAL A 436 -35.38 13.32 -13.05
N THR A 437 -36.36 14.06 -12.52
CA THR A 437 -36.22 15.49 -12.21
C THR A 437 -36.02 15.72 -10.71
N ILE A 438 -34.98 16.43 -10.34
CA ILE A 438 -34.78 16.96 -8.99
C ILE A 438 -35.28 18.41 -9.00
N ARG A 439 -36.33 18.70 -8.25
CA ARG A 439 -36.96 20.02 -8.19
C ARG A 439 -36.30 20.87 -7.12
N GLY A 440 -35.68 21.98 -7.55
CA GLY A 440 -34.98 22.91 -6.67
C GLY A 440 -35.77 24.19 -6.37
N GLU A 441 -35.18 25.09 -5.58
CA GLU A 441 -35.77 26.41 -5.28
C GLU A 441 -35.61 27.39 -6.45
N GLY A 442 -36.42 27.19 -7.49
CA GLY A 442 -36.52 28.08 -8.65
C GLY A 442 -35.77 27.61 -9.91
N ALA A 443 -35.04 26.48 -9.81
CA ALA A 443 -34.47 25.75 -10.95
C ALA A 443 -34.68 24.24 -10.74
N ASP A 444 -34.81 23.48 -11.83
CA ASP A 444 -34.96 22.02 -11.81
C ASP A 444 -33.74 21.37 -12.48
N ALA A 445 -33.15 20.34 -11.87
CA ALA A 445 -32.13 19.50 -12.49
C ALA A 445 -32.76 18.26 -13.13
N THR A 446 -32.30 17.90 -14.33
CA THR A 446 -32.69 16.64 -14.99
C THR A 446 -31.52 15.67 -14.99
N VAL A 447 -31.64 14.58 -14.22
CA VAL A 447 -30.68 13.47 -14.25
C VAL A 447 -31.11 12.51 -15.36
N ARG A 448 -30.28 12.37 -16.38
CA ARG A 448 -30.55 11.52 -17.56
C ARG A 448 -30.18 10.05 -17.26
N PRO A 449 -30.70 9.06 -18.01
CA PRO A 449 -30.33 7.64 -17.87
C PRO A 449 -28.84 7.34 -17.67
N ARG A 450 -27.93 8.01 -18.39
CA ARG A 450 -26.47 7.82 -18.22
C ARG A 450 -25.91 8.40 -16.92
N GLY A 451 -26.57 9.39 -16.32
CA GLY A 451 -26.27 9.87 -14.97
C GLY A 451 -26.75 8.87 -13.93
N ILE A 452 -28.02 8.43 -14.04
CA ILE A 452 -28.62 7.40 -13.18
C ILE A 452 -27.75 6.13 -13.19
N ALA A 453 -27.38 5.63 -14.38
CA ALA A 453 -26.53 4.45 -14.56
C ALA A 453 -25.08 4.60 -14.02
N ARG A 454 -24.61 5.83 -13.79
CA ARG A 454 -23.33 6.09 -13.11
C ARG A 454 -23.48 6.16 -11.60
N SER A 455 -24.59 6.69 -11.10
CA SER A 455 -24.82 6.90 -9.67
C SER A 455 -25.54 5.75 -8.97
N LEU A 456 -26.10 4.77 -9.68
CA LEU A 456 -26.88 3.68 -9.08
C LEU A 456 -25.97 2.62 -8.46
N THR A 457 -26.07 2.45 -7.14
CA THR A 457 -25.33 1.44 -6.37
C THR A 457 -26.23 0.26 -5.99
N PHE A 458 -25.64 -0.89 -5.63
CA PHE A 458 -26.39 -2.09 -5.25
C PHE A 458 -25.78 -2.79 -4.04
N ASP A 459 -26.53 -2.84 -2.94
CA ASP A 459 -26.17 -3.57 -1.72
C ASP A 459 -27.02 -4.84 -1.57
N VAL A 460 -26.42 -5.92 -1.05
CA VAL A 460 -27.12 -7.18 -0.78
C VAL A 460 -27.66 -7.20 0.65
N ARG A 461 -28.96 -7.48 0.79
CA ARG A 461 -29.68 -7.65 2.06
C ARG A 461 -29.44 -9.05 2.66
N ASP A 462 -29.86 -9.23 3.91
CA ASP A 462 -29.69 -10.49 4.64
C ASP A 462 -30.53 -11.66 4.10
N ASP A 463 -31.53 -11.38 3.25
CA ASP A 463 -32.32 -12.38 2.51
C ASP A 463 -31.74 -12.71 1.12
N GLY A 464 -30.59 -12.12 0.75
CA GLY A 464 -29.94 -12.31 -0.54
C GLY A 464 -30.50 -11.44 -1.68
N SER A 465 -31.54 -10.64 -1.44
CA SER A 465 -32.05 -9.67 -2.41
C SER A 465 -31.15 -8.44 -2.50
N LEU A 466 -31.08 -7.81 -3.68
CA LEU A 466 -30.37 -6.54 -3.85
C LEU A 466 -31.30 -5.36 -3.52
N THR A 467 -30.72 -4.29 -2.98
CA THR A 467 -31.35 -2.96 -2.87
C THR A 467 -30.62 -1.99 -3.79
N ALA A 468 -31.36 -1.12 -4.46
CA ALA A 468 -30.77 0.02 -5.17
C ALA A 468 -30.47 1.14 -4.16
N GLY A 469 -29.27 1.71 -4.25
CA GLY A 469 -28.86 2.95 -3.60
C GLY A 469 -28.43 3.99 -4.65
N ILE A 470 -28.04 5.18 -4.20
CA ILE A 470 -27.46 6.21 -5.05
C ILE A 470 -26.17 6.73 -4.42
N ASP A 471 -25.12 6.75 -5.21
CA ASP A 471 -23.87 7.46 -4.96
C ASP A 471 -24.14 8.98 -4.98
N GLU A 472 -23.92 9.63 -3.83
CA GLU A 472 -24.22 11.04 -3.62
C GLU A 472 -23.27 11.97 -4.39
N GLU A 473 -21.99 11.61 -4.51
CA GLU A 473 -20.97 12.41 -5.17
C GLU A 473 -21.20 12.43 -6.69
N VAL A 474 -21.44 11.26 -7.28
CA VAL A 474 -21.77 11.12 -8.71
C VAL A 474 -23.14 11.72 -9.03
N LEU A 475 -24.10 11.67 -8.11
CA LEU A 475 -25.37 12.40 -8.27
C LEU A 475 -25.13 13.91 -8.30
N ARG A 476 -24.34 14.43 -7.35
CA ARG A 476 -23.99 15.86 -7.23
C ARG A 476 -23.24 16.35 -8.47
N GLU A 477 -22.29 15.59 -9.01
CA GLU A 477 -21.59 15.90 -10.27
C GLU A 477 -22.56 16.14 -11.44
N VAL A 478 -23.60 15.31 -11.56
CA VAL A 478 -24.56 15.37 -12.68
C VAL A 478 -25.67 16.42 -12.46
N ALA A 479 -26.06 16.66 -11.21
CA ALA A 479 -27.22 17.48 -10.87
C ALA A 479 -26.89 18.90 -10.39
N ALA A 480 -25.87 19.09 -9.53
CA ALA A 480 -25.54 20.39 -8.95
C ALA A 480 -25.23 21.50 -9.97
N PRO A 481 -24.57 21.24 -11.13
CA PRO A 481 -24.38 22.27 -12.16
C PRO A 481 -25.68 22.84 -12.74
N GLN A 482 -26.82 22.16 -12.55
CA GLN A 482 -28.15 22.62 -12.96
C GLN A 482 -28.88 23.37 -11.83
N LEU A 483 -28.48 23.17 -10.56
CA LEU A 483 -29.03 23.84 -9.37
C LEU A 483 -28.13 24.96 -8.82
N ALA A 484 -26.91 25.15 -9.35
CA ALA A 484 -25.93 26.13 -8.89
C ALA A 484 -26.40 27.60 -8.86
N SER A 485 -27.54 27.95 -9.48
CA SER A 485 -28.19 29.27 -9.33
C SER A 485 -29.14 29.37 -8.12
N THR A 486 -29.26 28.31 -7.32
CA THR A 486 -30.15 28.18 -6.15
C THR A 486 -29.38 27.88 -4.86
N GLU A 487 -28.06 27.65 -4.96
CA GLU A 487 -27.15 27.38 -3.86
C GLU A 487 -26.22 28.59 -3.65
N ASP A 488 -25.94 28.96 -2.39
CA ASP A 488 -24.88 29.91 -2.01
C ASP A 488 -23.78 29.11 -1.30
N PRO A 489 -22.62 28.84 -1.93
CA PRO A 489 -21.61 27.98 -1.36
C PRO A 489 -20.96 28.62 -0.12
N GLY A 490 -20.87 27.81 0.93
CA GLY A 490 -20.16 28.16 2.15
C GLY A 490 -18.68 28.45 1.90
N ARG A 491 -18.04 29.10 2.87
CA ARG A 491 -16.60 29.39 2.86
C ARG A 491 -16.02 29.22 4.24
N ASP A 492 -14.91 28.51 4.32
CA ASP A 492 -14.27 28.17 5.59
C ASP A 492 -13.49 29.30 6.23
N ALA A 493 -13.34 29.19 7.55
CA ALA A 493 -12.52 30.08 8.35
C ALA A 493 -11.03 29.77 8.14
N HIS A 494 -10.42 30.45 7.18
CA HIS A 494 -9.01 30.25 6.83
C HIS A 494 -8.08 31.23 7.56
N PHE A 495 -6.85 30.77 7.83
CA PHE A 495 -5.80 31.58 8.45
C PHE A 495 -5.05 32.40 7.41
N THR A 496 -4.91 33.69 7.68
CA THR A 496 -4.07 34.62 6.90
C THR A 496 -2.96 35.18 7.76
N PHE A 497 -1.79 35.42 7.19
CA PHE A 497 -0.64 35.92 7.95
C PHE A 497 -0.46 37.43 7.71
N GLN A 498 -0.81 38.22 8.73
CA GLN A 498 -0.72 39.68 8.71
C GLN A 498 0.18 40.14 9.84
N ASP A 499 1.08 41.09 9.55
CA ASP A 499 2.11 41.59 10.46
C ASP A 499 2.96 40.47 11.12
N GLY A 500 3.17 39.37 10.38
CA GLY A 500 3.93 38.20 10.87
C GLY A 500 3.18 37.32 11.87
N SER A 501 1.84 37.43 11.95
CA SER A 501 1.01 36.65 12.89
C SER A 501 -0.25 36.07 12.23
N PRO A 502 -0.76 34.91 12.68
CA PRO A 502 -2.01 34.35 12.18
C PRO A 502 -3.22 35.25 12.51
N LYS A 503 -4.15 35.34 11.55
CA LYS A 503 -5.43 36.04 11.62
C LYS A 503 -6.49 35.22 10.87
N ILE A 504 -7.49 34.74 11.59
CA ILE A 504 -8.64 34.04 11.02
C ILE A 504 -9.47 35.03 10.20
N ARG A 505 -9.75 34.72 8.93
CA ARG A 505 -10.92 35.28 8.25
C ARG A 505 -12.14 34.47 8.66
N PRO A 506 -13.26 35.10 9.06
CA PRO A 506 -14.46 34.36 9.42
C PRO A 506 -14.99 33.49 8.27
N SER A 507 -15.50 32.32 8.63
CA SER A 507 -16.34 31.49 7.79
C SER A 507 -17.61 32.23 7.35
N THR A 508 -18.24 31.74 6.30
CA THR A 508 -19.65 32.02 5.95
C THR A 508 -20.32 30.68 5.74
N ASP A 509 -21.36 30.37 6.51
CA ASP A 509 -22.14 29.16 6.29
C ASP A 509 -22.90 29.29 4.96
N GLY A 510 -22.99 28.20 4.21
CA GLY A 510 -23.66 28.15 2.91
C GLY A 510 -25.16 27.86 3.02
N TYR A 511 -25.82 27.85 1.87
CA TYR A 511 -27.19 27.38 1.72
C TYR A 511 -27.29 26.53 0.46
N GLY A 512 -27.80 25.30 0.57
CA GLY A 512 -27.82 24.40 -0.58
C GLY A 512 -28.54 23.08 -0.32
N VAL A 513 -28.56 22.24 -1.36
CA VAL A 513 -29.32 20.99 -1.40
C VAL A 513 -28.79 19.96 -0.41
N ASP A 514 -29.70 19.33 0.32
CA ASP A 514 -29.45 18.10 1.09
C ASP A 514 -29.36 16.91 0.13
N TRP A 515 -28.17 16.73 -0.45
CA TRP A 515 -27.87 15.68 -1.42
C TRP A 515 -28.05 14.28 -0.83
N THR A 516 -27.78 14.08 0.46
CA THR A 516 -28.01 12.80 1.18
C THR A 516 -29.49 12.41 1.19
N THR A 517 -30.39 13.34 1.50
CA THR A 517 -31.83 13.07 1.46
C THR A 517 -32.32 12.85 0.02
N VAL A 518 -31.82 13.61 -0.96
CA VAL A 518 -32.16 13.38 -2.38
C VAL A 518 -31.71 11.99 -2.82
N ALA A 519 -30.46 11.60 -2.57
CA ALA A 519 -29.92 10.28 -2.91
C ALA A 519 -30.69 9.13 -2.24
N LYS A 520 -31.20 9.34 -1.02
CA LYS A 520 -32.01 8.39 -0.27
C LYS A 520 -33.44 8.22 -0.80
N GLU A 521 -34.08 9.29 -1.29
CA GLU A 521 -35.45 9.22 -1.84
C GLU A 521 -35.48 8.77 -3.31
N LEU A 522 -34.45 9.07 -4.09
CA LEU A 522 -34.40 8.84 -5.53
C LEU A 522 -34.64 7.37 -5.96
N PRO A 523 -34.11 6.32 -5.29
CA PRO A 523 -34.37 4.92 -5.65
C PRO A 523 -35.86 4.54 -5.74
N GLY A 524 -36.70 5.06 -4.83
CA GLY A 524 -38.14 4.78 -4.84
C GLY A 524 -38.89 5.48 -5.98
N VAL A 525 -38.37 6.62 -6.44
CA VAL A 525 -38.90 7.39 -7.58
C VAL A 525 -38.42 6.79 -8.93
N LEU A 526 -37.28 6.11 -8.92
CA LEU A 526 -36.68 5.49 -10.10
C LEU A 526 -37.37 4.19 -10.53
N THR A 527 -38.07 3.48 -9.64
CA THR A 527 -38.71 2.18 -9.92
C THR A 527 -40.24 2.18 -9.82
N GLY A 528 -40.86 3.18 -9.18
CA GLY A 528 -42.31 3.25 -9.01
C GLY A 528 -43.10 3.80 -10.21
N ASP A 529 -44.40 3.47 -10.28
CA ASP A 529 -45.38 3.96 -11.28
C ASP A 529 -45.71 5.48 -11.19
N GLY A 530 -44.96 6.23 -10.39
CA GLY A 530 -45.24 7.63 -10.05
C GLY A 530 -44.76 8.64 -11.09
N GLU A 531 -44.86 9.92 -10.73
CA GLU A 531 -44.09 10.94 -11.43
C GLU A 531 -42.60 10.75 -11.09
N ARG A 532 -41.73 10.69 -12.11
CA ARG A 532 -40.27 10.56 -11.94
C ARG A 532 -39.65 11.89 -11.52
N ALA A 533 -40.02 12.37 -10.33
CA ALA A 533 -39.45 13.57 -9.75
C ALA A 533 -39.37 13.49 -8.21
N VAL A 534 -38.33 14.10 -7.65
CA VAL A 534 -38.11 14.31 -6.21
C VAL A 534 -37.97 15.82 -5.96
N THR A 535 -38.33 16.29 -4.77
CA THR A 535 -38.08 17.69 -4.37
C THR A 535 -36.80 17.73 -3.54
N ALA A 536 -35.84 18.54 -3.94
CA ALA A 536 -34.63 18.77 -3.16
C ALA A 536 -34.98 19.52 -1.86
N PRO A 537 -34.63 19.01 -0.67
CA PRO A 537 -34.61 19.82 0.54
C PRO A 537 -33.42 20.78 0.46
N TYR A 538 -33.58 21.99 0.97
CA TYR A 538 -32.51 22.97 1.13
C TYR A 538 -32.31 23.28 2.62
N GLY A 539 -31.07 23.57 3.00
CA GLY A 539 -30.71 23.91 4.36
C GLY A 539 -29.44 24.74 4.44
N GLU A 540 -29.18 25.27 5.63
CA GLU A 540 -27.88 25.85 5.99
C GLU A 540 -26.82 24.74 5.94
N GLN A 541 -25.79 24.95 5.13
CA GLN A 541 -24.64 24.06 4.99
C GLN A 541 -23.49 24.69 5.79
N PRO A 542 -23.23 24.26 7.05
CA PRO A 542 -22.19 24.88 7.87
C PRO A 542 -20.83 24.75 7.21
N ALA A 543 -19.96 25.73 7.41
CA ALA A 543 -18.57 25.64 6.96
C ALA A 543 -17.87 24.41 7.58
N GLU A 544 -17.04 23.71 6.79
CA GLU A 544 -16.27 22.54 7.21
C GLU A 544 -15.32 22.90 8.37
N LEU A 545 -14.73 24.10 8.31
CA LEU A 545 -14.07 24.75 9.45
C LEU A 545 -14.76 26.07 9.78
N THR A 546 -15.58 26.11 10.82
CA THR A 546 -16.24 27.37 11.23
C THR A 546 -15.26 28.32 11.93
N THR A 547 -15.63 29.60 11.95
CA THR A 547 -14.94 30.65 12.71
C THR A 547 -14.73 30.28 14.19
N LYS A 548 -15.62 29.47 14.76
CA LYS A 548 -15.61 29.07 16.17
C LYS A 548 -14.63 27.92 16.41
N GLU A 549 -14.60 26.90 15.55
CA GLU A 549 -13.58 25.85 15.62
C GLU A 549 -12.18 26.44 15.38
N ALA A 550 -12.00 27.26 14.35
CA ALA A 550 -10.71 27.93 14.07
C ALA A 550 -10.18 28.75 15.26
N GLN A 551 -11.05 29.39 16.04
CA GLN A 551 -10.69 30.08 17.29
C GLN A 551 -10.37 29.12 18.45
N ALA A 552 -10.97 27.93 18.47
CA ALA A 552 -10.75 26.90 19.48
C ALA A 552 -9.46 26.09 19.26
N LEU A 553 -8.89 26.10 18.05
CA LEU A 553 -7.66 25.36 17.68
C LEU A 553 -6.41 25.71 18.52
N GLY A 554 -6.42 26.76 19.35
CA GLY A 554 -5.33 27.00 20.32
C GLY A 554 -4.00 27.44 19.69
N ILE A 555 -4.03 28.07 18.52
CA ILE A 555 -2.87 28.60 17.81
C ILE A 555 -2.33 29.86 18.53
N LYS A 556 -1.06 29.85 18.93
CA LYS A 556 -0.43 30.92 19.75
C LYS A 556 0.91 31.40 19.19
N GLU A 557 1.78 30.47 18.81
CA GLU A 557 3.21 30.72 18.57
C GLU A 557 3.77 29.83 17.45
N VAL A 558 4.95 30.15 16.92
CA VAL A 558 5.69 29.26 16.03
C VAL A 558 6.30 28.13 16.86
N VAL A 559 5.83 26.90 16.64
CA VAL A 559 6.31 25.72 17.36
C VAL A 559 7.52 25.06 16.69
N GLY A 560 7.63 25.21 15.36
CA GLY A 560 8.77 24.78 14.55
C GLY A 560 8.90 25.59 13.26
N GLU A 561 10.13 25.76 12.78
CA GLU A 561 10.46 26.53 11.57
C GLU A 561 11.64 25.87 10.85
N PHE A 562 11.66 25.93 9.52
CA PHE A 562 12.85 25.63 8.74
C PHE A 562 12.91 26.41 7.43
N THR A 563 14.12 26.63 6.92
CA THR A 563 14.39 27.30 5.65
C THR A 563 15.34 26.46 4.81
N THR A 564 15.07 26.33 3.51
CA THR A 564 16.06 25.88 2.53
C THR A 564 16.22 26.92 1.42
N SER A 565 17.37 26.92 0.76
CA SER A 565 17.73 27.92 -0.26
C SER A 565 18.45 27.30 -1.45
N GLY A 566 18.76 28.11 -2.46
CA GLY A 566 19.63 27.72 -3.57
C GLY A 566 19.00 26.74 -4.57
N PHE A 567 17.66 26.79 -4.74
CA PHE A 567 17.00 26.13 -5.86
C PHE A 567 17.26 26.86 -7.20
N ALA A 568 17.18 26.12 -8.30
CA ALA A 568 17.18 26.71 -9.65
C ALA A 568 15.85 27.46 -9.91
N TYR A 569 15.86 28.40 -10.85
CA TYR A 569 14.70 29.28 -11.13
C TYR A 569 13.42 28.52 -11.50
N ASP A 570 13.55 27.47 -12.32
CA ASP A 570 12.47 26.58 -12.74
C ASP A 570 11.88 25.80 -11.55
N SER A 571 12.74 25.19 -10.72
CA SER A 571 12.32 24.57 -9.46
C SER A 571 11.68 25.60 -8.52
N GLY A 572 12.17 26.84 -8.51
CA GLY A 572 11.65 27.93 -7.70
C GLY A 572 10.21 28.30 -8.03
N LEU A 573 9.81 28.25 -9.31
CA LEU A 573 8.42 28.44 -9.73
C LEU A 573 7.50 27.31 -9.22
N ASN A 574 7.95 26.05 -9.31
CA ASN A 574 7.19 24.91 -8.77
C ASN A 574 7.08 24.95 -7.24
N ILE A 575 8.15 25.34 -6.55
CA ILE A 575 8.17 25.54 -5.09
C ILE A 575 7.25 26.71 -4.69
N LYS A 576 7.12 27.76 -5.52
CA LYS A 576 6.18 28.86 -5.30
C LYS A 576 4.73 28.37 -5.32
N GLN A 577 4.37 27.58 -6.34
CA GLN A 577 3.01 27.06 -6.52
C GLN A 577 2.57 26.24 -5.30
N VAL A 578 3.37 25.24 -4.90
CA VAL A 578 3.13 24.45 -3.66
C VAL A 578 3.13 25.34 -2.42
N ALA A 579 4.01 26.33 -2.34
CA ALA A 579 4.04 27.24 -1.20
C ALA A 579 2.76 28.07 -1.08
N GLU A 580 2.17 28.52 -2.19
CA GLU A 580 0.90 29.26 -2.18
C GLU A 580 -0.30 28.35 -1.87
N GLU A 581 -0.30 27.10 -2.36
CA GLU A 581 -1.33 26.08 -2.06
C GLU A 581 -1.34 25.65 -0.58
N VAL A 582 -0.16 25.50 0.04
CA VAL A 582 0.00 25.04 1.43
C VAL A 582 -0.08 26.19 2.46
N ASN A 583 -0.09 27.46 2.03
CA ASN A 583 -0.08 28.60 2.94
C ASN A 583 -1.44 28.83 3.63
N GLY A 584 -1.47 28.68 4.95
CA GLY A 584 -2.69 28.79 5.76
C GLY A 584 -3.41 27.46 5.96
N ALA A 585 -2.87 26.36 5.42
CA ALA A 585 -3.36 25.01 5.65
C ALA A 585 -3.40 24.70 7.16
N VAL A 586 -4.51 24.14 7.61
CA VAL A 586 -4.73 23.71 8.99
C VAL A 586 -4.46 22.20 9.08
N VAL A 587 -3.95 21.75 10.22
CA VAL A 587 -3.87 20.33 10.59
C VAL A 587 -4.50 20.18 11.97
N GLU A 588 -5.68 19.58 12.03
CA GLU A 588 -6.51 19.46 13.24
C GLU A 588 -5.93 18.49 14.29
N PRO A 589 -6.38 18.55 15.57
CA PRO A 589 -5.97 17.61 16.61
C PRO A 589 -6.23 16.14 16.21
N GLY A 590 -5.16 15.38 15.98
CA GLY A 590 -5.24 13.99 15.53
C GLY A 590 -5.33 13.79 14.02
N GLU A 591 -5.34 14.83 13.20
CA GLU A 591 -5.33 14.75 11.74
C GLU A 591 -3.94 14.34 11.20
N THR A 592 -3.88 13.81 9.98
CA THR A 592 -2.64 13.46 9.27
C THR A 592 -2.59 14.19 7.93
N PHE A 593 -1.79 15.25 7.86
CA PHE A 593 -1.54 15.99 6.62
C PHE A 593 -0.77 15.13 5.61
N SER A 594 -1.11 15.24 4.33
CA SER A 594 -0.36 14.70 3.20
C SER A 594 -0.04 15.82 2.21
N LEU A 595 1.21 15.89 1.76
CA LEU A 595 1.63 16.89 0.77
C LEU A 595 1.11 16.57 -0.64
N ASN A 596 0.98 15.30 -1.01
CA ASN A 596 0.42 14.90 -2.31
C ASN A 596 -1.10 15.03 -2.39
N GLU A 597 -1.80 14.75 -1.28
CA GLU A 597 -3.26 14.90 -1.15
C GLU A 597 -3.64 16.39 -1.17
N HIS A 598 -2.94 17.23 -0.40
CA HIS A 598 -3.24 18.68 -0.31
C HIS A 598 -2.99 19.47 -1.61
N THR A 599 -1.93 19.16 -2.38
CA THR A 599 -1.66 19.89 -3.64
C THR A 599 -2.42 19.33 -4.84
N GLY A 600 -2.95 18.11 -4.75
CA GLY A 600 -3.47 17.40 -5.92
C GLY A 600 -2.42 17.19 -7.04
N PRO A 601 -2.86 16.90 -8.29
CA PRO A 601 -1.99 16.60 -9.43
C PRO A 601 -1.17 17.80 -9.94
N ARG A 602 0.13 17.61 -10.13
CA ARG A 602 1.09 18.70 -10.44
C ARG A 602 1.42 18.83 -11.93
N GLY A 603 0.39 19.07 -12.75
CA GLY A 603 0.51 19.24 -14.20
C GLY A 603 0.69 20.70 -14.68
N ILE A 604 0.84 20.87 -15.99
CA ILE A 604 1.01 22.19 -16.63
C ILE A 604 -0.27 23.05 -16.47
N GLU A 605 -1.45 22.41 -16.46
CA GLU A 605 -2.73 23.07 -16.28
C GLU A 605 -2.89 23.69 -14.88
N GLN A 606 -2.23 23.10 -13.88
CA GLN A 606 -2.12 23.57 -12.51
C GLN A 606 -0.95 24.58 -12.33
N GLY A 607 -0.32 25.03 -13.42
CA GLY A 607 0.72 26.05 -13.41
C GLY A 607 2.16 25.55 -13.22
N TYR A 608 2.37 24.24 -13.07
CA TYR A 608 3.70 23.66 -12.88
C TYR A 608 4.53 23.68 -14.17
N VAL A 609 5.83 23.93 -14.03
CA VAL A 609 6.80 23.98 -15.14
C VAL A 609 7.73 22.77 -15.14
N SER A 610 8.29 22.45 -16.32
CA SER A 610 9.41 21.51 -16.43
C SER A 610 10.61 22.05 -15.65
N ALA A 611 11.08 21.28 -14.68
CA ALA A 611 12.24 21.59 -13.83
C ALA A 611 13.09 20.34 -13.59
N GLY A 612 14.26 20.49 -12.97
CA GLY A 612 15.19 19.40 -12.72
C GLY A 612 14.63 18.31 -11.79
N ILE A 613 14.80 17.05 -12.19
CA ILE A 613 14.52 15.85 -11.40
C ILE A 613 15.70 14.87 -11.43
N ILE A 614 15.58 13.80 -10.65
CA ILE A 614 16.51 12.68 -10.62
C ILE A 614 15.73 11.45 -11.09
N SER A 615 16.16 10.78 -12.14
CA SER A 615 15.53 9.56 -12.67
C SER A 615 16.62 8.53 -13.00
N GLY A 616 16.45 7.27 -12.59
CA GLY A 616 17.49 6.23 -12.70
C GLY A 616 18.82 6.59 -12.00
N GLY A 617 18.82 7.55 -11.08
CA GLY A 617 20.03 8.14 -10.49
C GLY A 617 20.70 9.23 -11.33
N GLN A 618 20.33 9.37 -12.61
CA GLN A 618 20.82 10.41 -13.53
C GLN A 618 19.98 11.70 -13.42
N ALA A 619 20.53 12.82 -13.90
CA ALA A 619 19.84 14.11 -13.92
C ALA A 619 18.91 14.21 -15.13
N SER A 620 17.63 14.51 -14.90
CA SER A 620 16.59 14.61 -15.93
C SER A 620 15.67 15.82 -15.67
N ARG A 621 14.59 15.97 -16.43
CA ARG A 621 13.59 17.05 -16.26
C ARG A 621 12.16 16.52 -16.37
N ALA A 622 11.28 17.01 -15.49
CA ALA A 622 9.85 16.72 -15.53
C ALA A 622 9.03 17.93 -15.04
N VAL A 623 7.75 17.97 -15.39
CA VAL A 623 6.79 18.93 -14.83
C VAL A 623 6.69 18.69 -13.32
N GLY A 624 6.61 19.75 -12.51
CA GLY A 624 6.63 19.63 -11.05
C GLY A 624 7.99 19.28 -10.45
N GLY A 625 9.08 19.30 -11.24
CA GLY A 625 10.43 19.05 -10.74
C GLY A 625 10.87 20.01 -9.63
N GLY A 626 11.77 19.55 -8.75
CA GLY A 626 12.34 20.34 -7.66
C GLY A 626 11.53 20.41 -6.35
N ILE A 627 10.27 19.97 -6.33
CA ILE A 627 9.36 20.12 -5.17
C ILE A 627 9.83 19.36 -3.92
N SER A 628 10.68 18.33 -4.04
CA SER A 628 11.36 17.71 -2.89
C SER A 628 12.11 18.70 -1.98
N GLN A 629 12.45 19.89 -2.46
CA GLN A 629 12.99 20.95 -1.61
C GLN A 629 11.92 21.60 -0.71
N PHE A 630 10.70 21.81 -1.21
CA PHE A 630 9.56 22.18 -0.35
C PHE A 630 9.29 21.09 0.67
N ALA A 631 9.21 19.82 0.23
CA ALA A 631 9.01 18.67 1.12
C ALA A 631 10.09 18.60 2.21
N THR A 632 11.38 18.71 1.87
CA THR A 632 12.48 18.74 2.84
C THR A 632 12.38 19.91 3.82
N THR A 633 11.83 21.05 3.39
CA THR A 633 11.60 22.22 4.27
C THR A 633 10.45 21.98 5.24
N LEU A 634 9.30 21.50 4.75
CA LEU A 634 8.15 21.12 5.56
C LEU A 634 8.50 19.99 6.55
N TYR A 635 9.27 18.99 6.11
CA TYR A 635 9.80 17.91 6.94
C TYR A 635 10.58 18.44 8.15
N ASN A 636 11.61 19.26 7.91
CA ASN A 636 12.39 19.82 9.02
C ASN A 636 11.54 20.75 9.89
N ALA A 637 10.57 21.49 9.33
CA ALA A 637 9.71 22.37 10.11
C ALA A 637 8.75 21.59 11.04
N TYR A 638 8.12 20.49 10.59
CA TYR A 638 7.32 19.62 11.47
C TYR A 638 8.19 18.77 12.43
N TYR A 639 9.40 18.42 12.01
CA TYR A 639 10.42 17.80 12.87
C TYR A 639 10.68 18.71 14.09
N PHE A 640 10.96 20.00 13.89
CA PHE A 640 11.21 20.95 15.00
C PHE A 640 9.94 21.34 15.76
N ALA A 641 8.76 21.27 15.14
CA ALA A 641 7.47 21.40 15.82
C ALA A 641 7.13 20.22 16.77
N GLY A 642 7.94 19.16 16.76
CA GLY A 642 7.74 17.98 17.60
C GLY A 642 6.54 17.12 17.21
N LEU A 643 6.05 17.25 15.97
CA LEU A 643 4.93 16.44 15.45
C LEU A 643 5.36 15.02 15.08
N LYS A 644 4.40 14.10 14.99
CA LYS A 644 4.65 12.71 14.60
C LYS A 644 4.89 12.60 13.09
N ASP A 645 6.07 12.10 12.72
CA ASP A 645 6.36 11.56 11.38
C ASP A 645 5.47 10.35 11.09
N VAL A 646 4.83 10.31 9.92
CA VAL A 646 3.99 9.16 9.49
C VAL A 646 4.59 8.49 8.27
N GLU A 647 5.00 9.29 7.26
CA GLU A 647 5.60 8.79 6.03
C GLU A 647 6.57 9.85 5.47
N HIS A 648 7.85 9.50 5.33
CA HIS A 648 8.77 10.21 4.45
C HIS A 648 9.91 9.29 4.00
N LYS A 649 10.48 9.62 2.84
CA LYS A 649 11.57 8.87 2.21
C LYS A 649 12.68 9.80 1.75
N GLU A 650 13.90 9.56 2.22
CA GLU A 650 15.11 10.28 1.83
C GLU A 650 15.48 10.00 0.35
N HIS A 651 16.23 10.89 -0.29
CA HIS A 651 16.72 10.62 -1.64
C HIS A 651 17.76 9.48 -1.62
N SER A 652 17.84 8.70 -2.71
CA SER A 652 18.71 7.53 -2.81
C SER A 652 20.20 7.86 -2.69
N TYR A 653 20.60 9.11 -2.96
CA TYR A 653 21.91 9.68 -2.69
C TYR A 653 21.78 11.04 -2.00
N TYR A 654 22.80 11.43 -1.24
CA TYR A 654 22.78 12.67 -0.46
C TYR A 654 22.85 13.92 -1.34
N ILE A 655 21.98 14.90 -1.06
CA ILE A 655 21.94 16.19 -1.77
C ILE A 655 22.49 17.30 -0.88
N SER A 656 23.59 17.93 -1.30
CA SER A 656 24.43 18.83 -0.48
C SER A 656 23.78 20.10 0.07
N ARG A 657 22.59 20.50 -0.43
CA ARG A 657 21.83 21.65 0.08
C ARG A 657 20.86 21.28 1.23
N TYR A 658 20.78 19.99 1.60
CA TYR A 658 19.93 19.51 2.68
C TYR A 658 20.76 19.08 3.90
N PRO A 659 20.20 19.09 5.13
CA PRO A 659 20.87 18.54 6.29
C PRO A 659 21.04 17.02 6.15
N VAL A 660 22.23 16.53 6.51
CA VAL A 660 22.59 15.12 6.42
C VAL A 660 21.64 14.29 7.30
N GLY A 661 20.92 13.34 6.69
CA GLY A 661 19.96 12.46 7.38
C GLY A 661 18.64 13.13 7.77
N ARG A 662 18.31 14.32 7.24
CA ARG A 662 17.01 14.99 7.46
C ARG A 662 16.51 15.67 6.18
N GLU A 663 16.02 14.85 5.25
CA GLU A 663 15.48 15.28 3.97
C GLU A 663 14.27 14.43 3.56
N ALA A 664 13.45 14.96 2.65
CA ALA A 664 12.29 14.26 2.11
C ALA A 664 12.22 14.41 0.58
N THR A 665 12.04 13.28 -0.09
CA THR A 665 11.61 13.18 -1.49
C THR A 665 10.09 13.28 -1.54
N VAL A 666 9.54 13.86 -2.60
CA VAL A 666 8.11 13.75 -2.92
C VAL A 666 7.94 13.52 -4.41
N PHE A 667 7.03 12.63 -4.81
CA PHE A 667 6.79 12.25 -6.20
C PHE A 667 5.33 11.79 -6.42
N GLN A 668 4.77 12.23 -7.54
CA GLN A 668 3.50 11.75 -8.11
C GLN A 668 3.77 11.25 -9.53
N SER A 669 3.01 10.27 -10.00
CA SER A 669 2.98 9.88 -11.40
C SER A 669 2.24 10.93 -12.27
N SER A 670 2.36 10.79 -13.60
CA SER A 670 1.77 11.72 -14.57
C SER A 670 0.23 11.75 -14.60
N ASP A 671 -0.42 10.75 -14.01
CA ASP A 671 -1.86 10.69 -13.76
C ASP A 671 -2.29 11.38 -12.45
N GLY A 672 -1.33 11.86 -11.65
CA GLY A 672 -1.55 12.48 -10.34
C GLY A 672 -1.48 11.54 -9.15
N SER A 673 -1.33 10.22 -9.35
CA SER A 673 -1.28 9.26 -8.24
C SER A 673 -0.08 9.51 -7.32
N SER A 674 -0.28 9.37 -6.00
CA SER A 674 0.78 9.52 -4.99
C SER A 674 1.72 8.31 -5.02
N VAL A 675 3.02 8.52 -5.24
CA VAL A 675 4.04 7.44 -5.36
C VAL A 675 5.11 7.54 -4.27
N ILE A 676 5.50 8.76 -3.89
CA ILE A 676 6.30 9.04 -2.69
C ILE A 676 5.70 10.30 -2.05
N ASP A 677 5.24 10.21 -0.81
CA ASP A 677 4.59 11.30 -0.11
C ASP A 677 5.41 11.83 1.08
N LEU A 678 4.97 12.97 1.61
CA LEU A 678 5.39 13.50 2.90
C LEU A 678 4.16 13.66 3.79
N ARG A 679 4.05 12.80 4.81
CA ARG A 679 2.89 12.74 5.70
C ARG A 679 3.29 12.85 7.16
N PHE A 680 2.58 13.70 7.90
CA PHE A 680 2.78 13.89 9.33
C PHE A 680 1.46 14.03 10.07
N LYS A 681 1.41 13.52 11.30
CA LYS A 681 0.23 13.59 12.16
C LYS A 681 0.40 14.68 13.20
N ASN A 682 -0.59 15.55 13.33
CA ASN A 682 -0.71 16.41 14.50
C ASN A 682 -1.15 15.56 15.69
N ASP A 683 -0.19 15.02 16.43
CA ASP A 683 -0.40 14.26 17.67
C ASP A 683 -0.64 15.17 18.90
N SER A 684 -0.96 16.45 18.70
CA SER A 684 -1.21 17.43 19.74
C SER A 684 -2.72 17.64 20.00
N PRO A 685 -3.10 18.12 21.20
CA PRO A 685 -4.50 18.46 21.52
C PRO A 685 -4.93 19.84 21.00
N ASN A 686 -4.09 20.53 20.23
CA ASN A 686 -4.36 21.82 19.59
C ASN A 686 -4.19 21.65 18.07
N GLY A 687 -4.79 22.53 17.27
CA GLY A 687 -4.51 22.59 15.85
C GLY A 687 -3.08 23.05 15.58
N VAL A 688 -2.65 22.88 14.33
CA VAL A 688 -1.44 23.46 13.77
C VAL A 688 -1.81 24.19 12.48
N VAL A 689 -1.15 25.31 12.17
CA VAL A 689 -1.33 26.03 10.89
C VAL A 689 0.02 26.18 10.21
N ILE A 690 0.10 25.79 8.94
CA ILE A 690 1.29 25.93 8.11
C ILE A 690 1.32 27.33 7.51
N GLN A 691 2.40 28.09 7.78
CA GLN A 691 2.74 29.30 7.05
C GLN A 691 3.91 29.01 6.11
N THR A 692 3.80 29.44 4.86
CA THR A 692 4.92 29.44 3.92
C THR A 692 5.41 30.87 3.67
N ILE A 693 6.71 31.03 3.40
CA ILE A 693 7.33 32.30 3.02
C ILE A 693 8.32 31.99 1.90
N TRP A 694 7.91 32.26 0.67
CA TRP A 694 8.72 32.03 -0.54
C TRP A 694 9.42 33.31 -1.01
N THR A 695 10.66 33.17 -1.46
CA THR A 695 11.41 34.17 -2.24
C THR A 695 11.93 33.49 -3.52
N PRO A 696 12.43 34.24 -4.52
CA PRO A 696 13.09 33.65 -5.69
C PRO A 696 14.35 32.82 -5.42
N SER A 697 14.82 32.73 -4.17
CA SER A 697 16.03 31.99 -3.77
C SER A 697 15.85 31.06 -2.57
N ASP A 698 14.78 31.24 -1.78
CA ASP A 698 14.58 30.62 -0.46
C ASP A 698 13.12 30.22 -0.25
N ILE A 699 12.89 29.14 0.50
CA ILE A 699 11.58 28.77 1.02
C ILE A 699 11.70 28.54 2.52
N THR A 700 10.89 29.25 3.29
CA THR A 700 10.73 29.05 4.74
C THR A 700 9.35 28.50 5.03
N VAL A 701 9.26 27.51 5.91
CA VAL A 701 8.00 26.95 6.41
C VAL A 701 7.98 27.10 7.93
N LYS A 702 6.87 27.64 8.46
CA LYS A 702 6.61 27.85 9.90
C LYS A 702 5.34 27.11 10.30
N LEU A 703 5.42 26.35 11.37
CA LEU A 703 4.31 25.60 11.94
C LEU A 703 3.84 26.39 13.17
N TRP A 704 2.65 26.98 13.12
CA TRP A 704 2.03 27.72 14.21
C TRP A 704 1.14 26.80 15.06
N GLY A 705 1.19 26.89 16.38
CA GLY A 705 0.40 26.04 17.29
C GLY A 705 0.55 26.47 18.76
N THR A 706 0.53 25.48 19.67
CA THR A 706 0.94 25.63 21.08
C THR A 706 2.18 24.77 21.33
N LYS A 707 3.25 25.34 21.91
CA LYS A 707 4.51 24.61 22.17
C LYS A 707 4.28 23.46 23.15
N ARG A 708 4.70 22.24 22.75
CA ARG A 708 4.72 21.04 23.60
C ARG A 708 6.12 20.62 24.03
N TYR A 709 7.08 20.81 23.14
CA TYR A 709 8.44 20.29 23.25
C TYR A 709 9.43 21.31 22.74
N GLU A 710 10.63 21.33 23.32
CA GLU A 710 11.81 21.89 22.66
C GLU A 710 12.58 20.74 21.99
N ILE A 711 12.90 20.89 20.70
CA ILE A 711 13.46 19.82 19.86
C ILE A 711 14.92 20.13 19.53
N GLU A 712 15.84 19.33 20.06
CA GLU A 712 17.24 19.33 19.66
C GLU A 712 17.49 18.21 18.63
N SER A 713 18.36 18.46 17.65
CA SER A 713 18.74 17.50 16.61
C SER A 713 20.25 17.26 16.68
N VAL A 714 20.64 16.00 16.88
CA VAL A 714 22.05 15.58 16.97
C VAL A 714 22.37 14.61 15.84
N ASN A 715 23.11 15.07 14.84
CA ASN A 715 23.62 14.24 13.76
C ASN A 715 24.85 13.43 14.22
N GLY A 716 24.86 12.13 13.98
CA GLY A 716 25.94 11.20 14.35
C GLY A 716 27.15 11.19 13.42
N GLY A 717 27.24 12.11 12.46
CA GLY A 717 28.28 12.14 11.44
C GLY A 717 28.03 11.18 10.27
N ARG A 718 29.04 11.02 9.41
CA ARG A 718 29.04 10.11 8.26
C ARG A 718 30.04 8.97 8.48
N TYR A 719 29.61 7.75 8.19
CA TYR A 719 30.37 6.51 8.37
C TYR A 719 30.03 5.52 7.24
N ASN A 720 30.64 4.33 7.24
CA ASN A 720 30.43 3.27 6.24
C ASN A 720 30.44 3.79 4.79
N TYR A 721 31.50 4.51 4.43
CA TYR A 721 31.67 5.06 3.09
C TYR A 721 31.81 3.96 2.04
N THR A 722 31.11 4.11 0.92
CA THR A 722 31.22 3.23 -0.25
C THR A 722 31.85 3.97 -1.44
N ALA A 723 32.50 3.23 -2.34
CA ALA A 723 32.94 3.79 -3.62
C ALA A 723 31.72 4.18 -4.47
N PRO A 724 31.81 5.22 -5.34
CA PRO A 724 30.81 5.42 -6.37
C PRO A 724 30.72 4.17 -7.27
N PRO A 725 29.53 3.74 -7.70
CA PRO A 725 29.42 2.76 -8.78
C PRO A 725 29.93 3.39 -10.09
N THR A 726 30.45 2.58 -11.01
CA THR A 726 31.01 3.06 -12.28
C THR A 726 30.21 2.53 -13.45
N GLU A 727 29.76 3.43 -14.33
CA GLU A 727 29.07 3.14 -15.58
C GLU A 727 30.02 3.48 -16.74
N VAL A 728 30.22 2.54 -17.67
CA VAL A 728 31.12 2.71 -18.82
C VAL A 728 30.29 2.80 -20.08
N LEU A 729 30.31 3.96 -20.72
CA LEU A 729 29.52 4.27 -21.91
C LEU A 729 30.42 4.41 -23.15
N PRO A 730 29.93 4.05 -24.35
CA PRO A 730 30.69 4.23 -25.59
C PRO A 730 30.92 5.71 -25.91
N ALA A 731 31.89 5.97 -26.78
CA ALA A 731 32.16 7.31 -27.31
C ALA A 731 30.93 7.85 -28.09
N SER A 732 30.22 8.82 -27.51
CA SER A 732 29.12 9.53 -28.17
C SER A 732 29.12 11.01 -27.79
N GLU A 733 28.50 11.86 -28.61
CA GLU A 733 28.28 13.28 -28.29
C GLU A 733 27.35 13.48 -27.07
N SER A 734 26.63 12.43 -26.65
CA SER A 734 25.79 12.40 -25.46
C SER A 734 26.49 11.93 -24.18
N CYS A 735 27.69 11.34 -24.27
CA CYS A 735 28.41 10.86 -23.11
C CYS A 735 29.14 12.02 -22.40
N VAL A 736 28.76 12.31 -21.15
CA VAL A 736 29.41 13.32 -20.30
C VAL A 736 30.09 12.60 -19.13
N PRO A 737 31.44 12.60 -19.05
CA PRO A 737 32.14 11.86 -18.01
C PRO A 737 31.97 12.54 -16.64
N SER A 738 31.84 11.73 -15.58
CA SER A 738 31.63 12.18 -14.21
C SER A 738 32.45 11.35 -13.22
N SER A 739 32.87 11.97 -12.12
CA SER A 739 33.61 11.26 -11.05
C SER A 739 32.72 10.47 -10.09
N GLY A 740 31.39 10.58 -10.21
CA GLY A 740 30.45 10.14 -9.20
C GLY A 740 30.67 10.81 -7.84
N SER A 741 30.10 10.21 -6.79
CA SER A 741 30.41 10.55 -5.40
C SER A 741 30.22 9.34 -4.48
N SER A 742 31.00 9.25 -3.41
CA SER A 742 30.92 8.16 -2.44
C SER A 742 29.59 8.14 -1.67
N GLY A 743 28.99 6.96 -1.57
CA GLY A 743 27.89 6.72 -0.64
C GLY A 743 28.39 6.68 0.80
N PHE A 744 27.47 6.78 1.76
CA PHE A 744 27.76 6.71 3.19
C PHE A 744 26.50 6.43 4.02
N SER A 745 26.68 5.87 5.20
CA SER A 745 25.66 5.83 6.26
C SER A 745 25.77 7.05 7.18
N THR A 746 24.64 7.48 7.74
CA THR A 746 24.56 8.51 8.78
C THR A 746 23.44 8.17 9.75
N ASN A 747 23.34 8.89 10.86
CA ASN A 747 22.15 8.89 11.69
C ASN A 747 21.86 10.27 12.26
N ASP A 748 20.60 10.50 12.58
CA ASP A 748 20.11 11.69 13.26
C ASP A 748 19.33 11.28 14.52
N THR A 749 19.57 11.98 15.63
CA THR A 749 18.86 11.77 16.89
C THR A 749 18.07 13.02 17.27
N ARG A 750 16.73 12.91 17.19
CA ARG A 750 15.76 13.92 17.62
C ARG A 750 15.52 13.79 19.12
N ILE A 751 15.83 14.81 19.88
CA ILE A 751 15.74 14.85 21.34
C ILE A 751 14.58 15.76 21.72
N PHE A 752 13.59 15.21 22.40
CA PHE A 752 12.42 15.94 22.89
C PHE A 752 12.67 16.37 24.33
N LYS A 753 12.64 17.67 24.58
CA LYS A 753 12.76 18.26 25.92
C LYS A 753 11.45 18.89 26.35
N ASN A 754 11.19 18.88 27.65
CA ASN A 754 10.20 19.77 28.27
C ASN A 754 10.66 21.23 28.07
N PRO A 755 9.82 22.13 27.52
CA PRO A 755 10.23 23.51 27.21
C PRO A 755 10.39 24.39 28.45
N GLU A 756 9.82 24.02 29.60
CA GLU A 756 9.93 24.75 30.87
C GLU A 756 11.13 24.28 31.71
N THR A 757 11.37 22.96 31.77
CA THR A 757 12.41 22.37 32.65
C THR A 757 13.70 21.98 31.93
N GLY A 758 13.69 21.88 30.59
CA GLY A 758 14.80 21.37 29.79
C GLY A 758 15.02 19.85 29.90
N GLU A 759 14.21 19.13 30.68
CA GLU A 759 14.30 17.69 30.89
C GLU A 759 14.07 16.90 29.59
N VAL A 760 14.93 15.93 29.29
CA VAL A 760 14.78 15.07 28.11
C VAL A 760 13.67 14.04 28.35
N ILE A 761 12.52 14.25 27.70
CA ILE A 761 11.34 13.38 27.77
C ILE A 761 11.59 12.08 26.99
N ARG A 762 12.14 12.18 25.77
CA ARG A 762 12.36 11.04 24.87
C ARG A 762 13.39 11.35 23.77
N ARG A 763 13.88 10.31 23.10
CA ARG A 763 14.79 10.39 21.95
C ARG A 763 14.27 9.48 20.83
N GLU A 764 14.31 9.96 19.59
CA GLU A 764 14.10 9.16 18.38
C GLU A 764 15.43 9.15 17.62
N LYS A 765 15.91 7.97 17.17
CA LYS A 765 17.10 7.84 16.30
C LYS A 765 16.67 7.24 14.97
N ARG A 766 17.09 7.87 13.86
CA ARG A 766 16.90 7.37 12.49
C ARG A 766 18.25 7.20 11.83
N ASP A 767 18.51 6.02 11.27
CA ASP A 767 19.71 5.72 10.48
C ASP A 767 19.36 5.80 9.00
N VAL A 768 20.22 6.44 8.20
CA VAL A 768 19.99 6.71 6.78
C VAL A 768 21.19 6.23 5.98
N VAL A 769 20.96 5.56 4.86
CA VAL A 769 22.00 5.04 3.97
C VAL A 769 21.86 5.69 2.60
N TYR A 770 22.85 6.50 2.22
CA TYR A 770 22.93 7.10 0.90
C TYR A 770 23.81 6.25 0.00
N ARG A 771 23.28 5.84 -1.16
CA ARG A 771 24.06 5.23 -2.25
C ARG A 771 25.02 6.28 -2.82
N GLY A 772 26.12 5.81 -3.41
CA GLY A 772 27.03 6.68 -4.17
C GLY A 772 26.39 7.11 -5.49
N GLN A 773 26.70 8.32 -5.97
CA GLN A 773 26.33 8.73 -7.31
C GLN A 773 27.26 8.08 -8.33
N THR A 774 26.71 7.61 -9.45
CA THR A 774 27.45 6.91 -10.50
C THR A 774 28.54 7.79 -11.14
N ALA A 775 29.73 7.22 -11.27
CA ALA A 775 30.83 7.75 -12.07
C ALA A 775 30.68 7.28 -13.52
N VAL A 776 30.46 8.22 -14.45
CA VAL A 776 30.34 7.94 -15.87
C VAL A 776 31.73 8.00 -16.51
N VAL A 777 32.15 6.91 -17.13
CA VAL A 777 33.39 6.82 -17.91
C VAL A 777 33.03 6.66 -19.38
N CYS A 778 33.26 7.72 -20.16
CA CYS A 778 33.18 7.65 -21.60
C CYS A 778 34.43 6.96 -22.15
N LEU A 779 34.26 5.89 -22.92
CA LEU A 779 35.33 5.32 -23.73
C LEU A 779 35.77 6.33 -24.81
N GLU A 780 37.06 6.32 -25.15
CA GLU A 780 37.53 6.97 -26.38
C GLU A 780 37.13 6.10 -27.59
N PRO A 781 36.80 6.68 -28.75
CA PRO A 781 36.53 5.90 -29.95
C PRO A 781 37.82 5.20 -30.40
N GLU A 782 37.75 3.92 -30.76
CA GLU A 782 38.90 3.24 -31.35
C GLU A 782 39.36 3.98 -32.62
N PRO A 783 40.67 4.25 -32.79
CA PRO A 783 41.15 4.99 -33.95
C PRO A 783 40.87 4.18 -35.22
N GLU A 784 40.27 4.82 -36.23
CA GLU A 784 40.02 4.17 -37.52
C GLU A 784 41.32 3.58 -38.08
N PRO A 785 41.32 2.33 -38.57
CA PRO A 785 42.53 1.71 -39.09
C PRO A 785 43.03 2.47 -40.33
N GLU A 786 44.24 3.01 -40.24
CA GLU A 786 44.93 3.72 -41.32
C GLU A 786 44.75 3.00 -42.68
N PRO A 787 44.28 3.68 -43.73
CA PRO A 787 43.97 3.04 -45.00
C PRO A 787 45.23 2.44 -45.62
N SER A 788 45.23 1.12 -45.82
CA SER A 788 46.43 0.37 -46.20
C SER A 788 46.98 0.81 -47.55
N ASP A 789 48.15 1.46 -47.53
CA ASP A 789 48.76 2.05 -48.70
C ASP A 789 49.18 0.99 -49.73
N GLY A 790 48.64 1.08 -50.96
CA GLY A 790 48.70 0.05 -52.00
C GLY A 790 50.05 -0.07 -52.72
N GLY A 791 51.14 -0.27 -51.96
CA GLY A 791 52.53 -0.30 -52.46
C GLY A 791 52.93 -1.63 -53.11
N GLY A 792 52.72 -1.77 -54.42
CA GLY A 792 52.84 -3.04 -55.17
C GLY A 792 54.14 -3.85 -55.03
N ASP A 793 53.97 -5.17 -54.91
CA ASP A 793 55.03 -6.18 -55.06
C ASP A 793 55.68 -6.11 -56.46
N SER A 794 57.00 -6.22 -56.50
CA SER A 794 57.77 -6.35 -57.74
C SER A 794 59.04 -7.23 -57.61
N GLY A 795 58.93 -8.37 -56.91
CA GLY A 795 59.63 -9.60 -57.29
C GLY A 795 61.03 -9.87 -56.70
N GLY A 796 61.21 -11.07 -56.16
CA GLY A 796 62.47 -11.57 -55.58
C GLY A 796 62.65 -13.09 -55.75
N ASN A 797 63.07 -13.52 -56.93
CA ASN A 797 63.20 -14.92 -57.35
C ASN A 797 64.31 -15.69 -56.58
N GLY A 798 64.09 -16.94 -56.15
CA GLY A 798 65.17 -17.77 -55.56
C GLY A 798 64.77 -19.16 -55.01
N ASP A 799 65.05 -20.20 -55.79
CA ASP A 799 64.88 -21.64 -55.50
C ASP A 799 65.43 -22.16 -54.15
N GLY A 800 65.06 -23.39 -53.75
CA GLY A 800 65.79 -24.08 -52.66
C GLY A 800 65.57 -25.58 -52.48
N GLY A 801 64.37 -26.01 -52.08
CA GLY A 801 64.00 -27.42 -51.87
C GLY A 801 64.56 -28.12 -50.61
N GLY A 802 63.79 -29.07 -50.07
CA GLY A 802 64.21 -29.94 -48.95
C GLY A 802 63.04 -30.70 -48.29
N ASN A 803 62.95 -32.01 -48.52
CA ASN A 803 62.05 -32.89 -47.77
C ASN A 803 62.58 -33.12 -46.33
N GLY A 804 61.70 -33.38 -45.37
CA GLY A 804 62.09 -33.97 -44.09
C GLY A 804 60.98 -34.02 -43.04
N ASP A 805 60.41 -35.21 -42.83
CA ASP A 805 59.44 -35.50 -41.77
C ASP A 805 59.99 -35.24 -40.35
N GLY A 806 59.12 -34.96 -39.37
CA GLY A 806 59.52 -34.95 -37.96
C GLY A 806 58.43 -34.49 -36.99
N GLY A 807 57.75 -35.45 -36.35
CA GLY A 807 56.59 -35.23 -35.48
C GLY A 807 56.76 -34.26 -34.30
N GLY A 808 55.63 -33.76 -33.81
CA GLY A 808 55.59 -32.79 -32.73
C GLY A 808 55.67 -33.41 -31.32
N ASN A 809 55.84 -32.52 -30.34
CA ASN A 809 55.20 -32.60 -29.03
C ASN A 809 55.28 -31.21 -28.39
N GLY A 810 54.17 -30.72 -27.84
CA GLY A 810 54.11 -29.48 -27.07
C GLY A 810 53.20 -29.70 -25.87
N ASP A 811 53.80 -29.80 -24.68
CA ASP A 811 53.12 -30.07 -23.42
C ASP A 811 53.97 -29.49 -22.27
N GLY A 812 53.31 -28.96 -21.24
CA GLY A 812 53.90 -28.23 -20.12
C GLY A 812 54.43 -26.81 -20.46
N GLY A 813 54.22 -25.77 -19.66
CA GLY A 813 53.38 -25.62 -18.47
C GLY A 813 54.11 -25.02 -17.26
N SER A 814 53.46 -24.03 -16.62
CA SER A 814 53.66 -23.49 -15.26
C SER A 814 55.07 -23.09 -14.77
N GLY A 815 55.19 -21.88 -14.22
CA GLY A 815 56.40 -21.42 -13.51
C GLY A 815 56.22 -20.02 -12.90
N ASN A 816 56.12 -19.96 -11.56
CA ASN A 816 55.91 -18.73 -10.79
C ASN A 816 57.10 -18.47 -9.86
N ASP A 817 57.64 -17.25 -9.83
CA ASP A 817 58.54 -16.67 -8.81
C ASP A 817 58.68 -15.14 -9.08
N GLY A 818 59.05 -14.25 -8.14
CA GLY A 818 59.26 -14.45 -6.70
C GLY A 818 60.12 -13.36 -5.99
N GLY A 819 59.50 -12.27 -5.50
CA GLY A 819 60.06 -11.35 -4.46
C GLY A 819 61.20 -10.37 -4.83
N GLY A 820 61.58 -9.45 -3.91
CA GLY A 820 62.85 -8.69 -4.00
C GLY A 820 62.90 -7.23 -3.46
N ASP A 821 63.09 -7.09 -2.14
CA ASP A 821 63.47 -5.93 -1.30
C ASP A 821 64.25 -4.68 -1.81
N ASN A 822 64.24 -3.65 -0.94
CA ASN A 822 65.36 -2.75 -0.52
C ASN A 822 65.60 -1.36 -1.17
N GLY A 823 65.94 -0.38 -0.32
CA GLY A 823 66.61 0.89 -0.68
C GLY A 823 66.32 2.06 0.28
N GLY A 824 67.35 2.76 0.78
CA GLY A 824 67.20 3.92 1.69
C GLY A 824 68.42 4.86 1.76
N ASN A 825 68.36 5.85 2.67
CA ASN A 825 69.25 7.02 2.86
C ASN A 825 69.09 8.16 1.82
N GLY A 826 69.25 9.45 2.17
CA GLY A 826 69.46 10.08 3.48
C GLY A 826 69.87 11.56 3.42
N ASP A 827 69.68 12.29 4.53
CA ASP A 827 70.26 13.59 4.98
C ASP A 827 70.17 14.88 4.09
N GLY A 828 70.09 16.08 4.70
CA GLY A 828 69.97 17.36 3.94
C GLY A 828 70.18 18.71 4.66
N ASN A 829 69.25 19.14 5.54
CA ASN A 829 69.31 20.31 6.45
C ASN A 829 69.52 21.77 5.90
N GLY A 830 68.52 22.65 6.15
CA GLY A 830 68.67 24.13 6.27
C GLY A 830 68.53 24.99 4.99
N GLY A 831 68.15 26.28 5.04
CA GLY A 831 67.58 27.05 6.17
C GLY A 831 67.62 28.60 6.02
N GLY A 832 66.45 29.23 5.84
CA GLY A 832 66.17 30.67 6.11
C GLY A 832 66.59 31.75 5.08
N GLY A 833 65.89 32.90 5.05
CA GLY A 833 66.42 34.18 4.53
C GLY A 833 65.61 34.95 3.46
N ASP A 834 64.70 35.81 3.91
CA ASP A 834 64.30 37.15 3.41
C ASP A 834 64.54 37.69 1.97
N ASN A 835 63.55 38.49 1.53
CA ASN A 835 63.61 39.69 0.66
C ASN A 835 63.98 39.61 -0.85
N GLY A 836 63.04 40.08 -1.69
CA GLY A 836 63.17 41.45 -2.24
C GLY A 836 63.47 41.65 -3.74
N ASP A 837 62.40 41.90 -4.52
CA ASP A 837 62.26 42.76 -5.73
C ASP A 837 63.40 42.93 -6.78
N SER A 838 63.01 42.82 -8.06
CA SER A 838 63.71 43.48 -9.19
C SER A 838 62.76 43.72 -10.39
N GLY A 839 62.16 44.90 -10.49
CA GLY A 839 61.23 45.27 -11.59
C GLY A 839 61.87 45.84 -12.87
N GLY A 840 61.04 46.30 -13.82
CA GLY A 840 61.50 46.92 -15.08
C GLY A 840 60.43 47.64 -15.93
N SER A 841 60.39 48.98 -15.81
CA SER A 841 60.02 50.03 -16.80
C SER A 841 58.80 49.89 -17.74
N GLY A 842 57.95 50.91 -17.93
CA GLY A 842 57.90 52.25 -17.30
C GLY A 842 57.10 53.29 -18.11
N ASP A 843 56.95 54.50 -17.53
CA ASP A 843 56.54 55.82 -18.10
C ASP A 843 55.20 55.95 -18.88
N SER A 844 54.45 57.06 -18.87
CA SER A 844 54.69 58.41 -18.28
C SER A 844 53.39 59.23 -18.06
N GLY A 845 53.29 59.93 -16.91
CA GLY A 845 52.50 61.17 -16.65
C GLY A 845 50.94 61.18 -16.80
N GLY A 846 50.18 62.03 -16.08
CA GLY A 846 50.51 62.87 -14.91
C GLY A 846 49.69 64.19 -14.78
N SER A 847 49.08 64.45 -13.60
CA SER A 847 48.34 65.68 -13.19
C SER A 847 46.94 65.88 -13.82
N GLY A 848 45.96 66.58 -13.20
CA GLY A 848 45.81 67.18 -11.86
C GLY A 848 44.38 67.75 -11.70
N ASP A 849 43.68 67.53 -10.58
CA ASP A 849 43.48 68.45 -9.44
C ASP A 849 42.27 69.42 -9.56
N SER A 850 41.57 69.65 -8.43
CA SER A 850 40.38 70.52 -8.20
C SER A 850 39.08 70.20 -8.98
N GLY A 851 37.88 70.59 -8.52
CA GLY A 851 37.47 71.08 -7.19
C GLY A 851 36.18 71.95 -7.18
N SER A 852 35.32 71.72 -6.18
CA SER A 852 34.31 72.66 -5.63
C SER A 852 32.98 72.95 -6.38
N THR A 853 31.86 72.58 -5.73
CA THR A 853 30.61 73.36 -5.50
C THR A 853 29.80 74.03 -6.63
N GLY A 854 28.46 73.87 -6.58
CA GLY A 854 27.52 74.92 -7.05
C GLY A 854 26.10 74.44 -7.36
N GLY A 855 25.09 74.93 -6.64
CA GLY A 855 23.65 74.69 -6.93
C GLY A 855 22.96 75.94 -7.50
N GLY A 856 21.82 75.76 -8.18
CA GLY A 856 21.01 76.82 -8.80
C GLY A 856 19.57 76.39 -9.09
N ASN A 857 18.64 77.34 -9.29
CA ASN A 857 17.18 77.10 -9.21
C ASN A 857 16.37 78.01 -10.17
N ALA A 858 15.09 77.68 -10.40
CA ALA A 858 13.98 78.50 -10.98
C ALA A 858 14.01 78.81 -12.51
N ALA A 859 12.90 79.15 -13.19
CA ALA A 859 11.43 78.88 -13.01
C ALA A 859 10.59 79.44 -14.20
N GLY A 860 9.31 79.01 -14.32
CA GLY A 860 8.23 79.68 -15.11
C GLY A 860 7.92 79.08 -16.49
N ALA A 861 6.72 79.21 -17.09
CA ALA A 861 5.43 79.83 -16.68
C ALA A 861 4.25 79.17 -17.46
N ARG A 862 3.13 78.75 -16.85
CA ARG A 862 1.80 79.41 -16.69
C ARG A 862 1.04 79.88 -17.95
N GLY A 863 -0.16 79.31 -18.18
CA GLY A 863 -1.27 79.76 -19.07
C GLY A 863 -1.96 78.55 -19.75
N ALA A 864 -3.18 78.10 -19.40
CA ALA A 864 -4.53 78.67 -19.57
C ALA A 864 -5.03 78.72 -21.04
N GLY A 865 -6.23 78.26 -21.42
CA GLY A 865 -7.28 77.50 -20.69
C GLY A 865 -8.65 77.50 -21.41
N GLY A 866 -9.49 76.47 -21.20
CA GLY A 866 -10.85 76.31 -21.80
C GLY A 866 -10.87 75.79 -23.25
N GLY A 867 -11.96 75.22 -23.79
CA GLY A 867 -13.24 74.84 -23.17
C GLY A 867 -14.43 74.82 -24.16
N ALA A 868 -14.93 73.63 -24.51
CA ALA A 868 -16.21 73.31 -25.20
C ALA A 868 -16.43 71.78 -25.04
N ASP A 869 -17.57 71.27 -24.57
CA ASP A 869 -18.92 71.21 -25.16
C ASP A 869 -19.02 70.30 -26.40
N GLY A 870 -19.93 69.31 -26.33
CA GLY A 870 -20.39 68.48 -27.45
C GLY A 870 -21.47 69.18 -28.29
N PRO A 871 -22.34 68.47 -29.07
CA PRO A 871 -22.86 67.13 -28.75
C PRO A 871 -23.14 66.17 -29.93
N ALA A 872 -23.61 64.96 -29.57
CA ALA A 872 -24.68 64.17 -30.20
C ALA A 872 -24.64 63.68 -31.67
N ASP A 873 -24.83 62.36 -31.79
CA ASP A 873 -25.86 61.69 -32.62
C ASP A 873 -25.69 61.64 -34.15
N ARG A 874 -25.28 60.47 -34.68
CA ARG A 874 -26.22 59.57 -35.42
C ARG A 874 -25.62 58.25 -35.93
N ARG A 875 -26.35 57.17 -35.62
CA ARG A 875 -26.23 55.77 -36.09
C ARG A 875 -25.08 54.97 -35.49
#